data_AF-A0ABD0KZW4-F1
#
_entry.id   AF-A0ABD0KZW4-F1
#
_cell.length_a   1.000
_cell.length_b   1.000
_cell.length_c   1.000
_cell.angle_alpha   90.00
_cell.angle_beta   90.00
_cell.angle_gamma   90.00
#
_symmetry.space_group_name_H-M   'P 1'
#
loop_
_entity.id
_entity.type
_entity.pdbx_description
1 polymer ?
#
loop_
_entity_poly.entity_id
_entity_poly.type
_entity_poly.pdbx_seq_one_letter_code
_entity_poly.pdbx_strand_id
1 'polypeptide(L)'
;MSRKHKRDQRKTRSQHAGPCTRQGRASGPKRKAFTKGSAKFRTPVRPNYQYQTRQHSRSQNRPASQETCASPGLILGSLTKKHKSCQTNSASLELLTNAEAPRHQRVSQRVSAASGCPWSQHKSSSGRVFYFNRLTRKSTWIKPDEMKVPAEEDSIPQHVRDVIKEERRKLSYLQPFSAEHNVSRNYLEWLTCLPWGKYSQETLDLDKARQMLDLDHYGMEDVKRRILEFIAVSQLRGNTRGKILCFLGPPGVGKTSVARSIARSLNREFFRFSVGGMTDVAEIKGHRRTYIGAMPGKMVQCLKKTKTFNPLLLIDEVDKLGRSSLGDPASALLEMLDPEQNANFLDHYLDVTIDLSKVLFICTANVKESIPEPLRDRMEIIDVSGYVADEKRNIAKSYLVPQILEQTGVTQDKVKLTDTAMNLLIKSYCRESGVRNLQKHIEKIYRKAAYKLVSEGVDTVTVDTDNLQDFVGKPVFTQDRMYQETPPGVVAGLAWTPTGGAIMYVETALKKPYDANASSKDQGTLEMTGNLGNVMKESAIMSYTFAKPYLSRRFPDNHVLQHAAVHLHVPEGATPKDGPSAGSTIATALLSLALDRPARQNLAMTGEVSLTGKILPVGGVREKAIAAKRACIGCIILPEENRKDYDELPDFIKRGLAVYFVTHYDEVFNLAFPNV
;
A
#
# COMPACT_ATOMS: atom_id res chain seq x y z
N MET A 1 47.06 -20.81 72.53
CA MET A 1 47.80 -19.54 72.36
C MET A 1 46.95 -18.65 71.45
N SER A 2 46.46 -17.48 71.90
CA SER A 2 47.14 -16.16 71.95
C SER A 2 47.34 -15.52 70.58
N ARG A 3 47.02 -14.23 70.33
CA ARG A 3 46.34 -13.17 71.14
C ARG A 3 45.86 -12.02 70.22
N LYS A 4 44.66 -11.45 70.48
CA LYS A 4 44.29 -10.01 70.66
C LYS A 4 44.86 -8.90 69.70
N HIS A 5 44.16 -7.81 69.32
CA HIS A 5 42.81 -7.28 69.65
C HIS A 5 42.41 -5.99 68.87
N LYS A 6 41.09 -5.76 68.65
CA LYS A 6 40.35 -4.46 68.66
C LYS A 6 40.68 -3.41 67.55
N ARG A 7 39.80 -2.45 67.16
CA ARG A 7 38.44 -2.01 67.60
C ARG A 7 37.64 -1.44 66.38
N ASP A 8 36.31 -1.31 66.22
CA ASP A 8 35.06 -1.33 67.05
C ASP A 8 34.58 0.02 67.70
N GLN A 9 33.72 0.83 67.02
CA GLN A 9 32.36 1.30 67.49
C GLN A 9 31.77 2.65 66.96
N ARG A 10 30.48 2.60 66.56
CA ARG A 10 29.37 3.58 66.83
C ARG A 10 29.39 4.97 66.10
N LYS A 11 28.30 5.75 65.94
CA LYS A 11 26.88 5.69 66.44
C LYS A 11 25.86 6.52 65.59
N THR A 12 24.68 5.96 65.31
CA THR A 12 23.29 6.53 65.31
C THR A 12 22.88 7.94 64.78
N ARG A 13 21.74 7.95 64.05
CA ARG A 13 20.60 8.94 64.06
C ARG A 13 20.84 10.36 63.47
N SER A 14 19.83 11.11 63.00
CA SER A 14 18.39 10.85 62.70
C SER A 14 17.79 11.90 61.73
N GLN A 15 16.54 11.70 61.32
CA GLN A 15 15.71 12.59 60.48
C GLN A 15 15.56 14.02 61.04
N HIS A 16 15.39 15.01 60.15
CA HIS A 16 14.10 15.72 59.99
C HIS A 16 14.07 16.60 58.72
N ALA A 17 12.90 17.14 58.37
CA ALA A 17 12.65 17.98 57.20
C ALA A 17 12.17 19.39 57.63
N GLY A 18 12.36 20.41 56.78
CA GLY A 18 11.89 21.78 57.01
C GLY A 18 12.21 22.73 55.84
N PRO A 19 11.26 23.58 55.36
CA PRO A 19 11.45 24.40 54.16
C PRO A 19 11.52 25.92 54.44
N CYS A 20 12.00 26.72 53.46
CA CYS A 20 11.45 28.06 53.18
C CYS A 20 11.95 28.67 51.85
N THR A 21 11.23 29.69 51.37
CA THR A 21 11.49 30.45 50.12
C THR A 21 11.59 31.95 50.39
N ARG A 22 12.49 32.70 49.72
CA ARG A 22 12.26 34.06 49.16
C ARG A 22 13.53 34.70 48.51
N GLN A 23 13.28 35.53 47.47
CA GLN A 23 13.87 36.85 47.10
C GLN A 23 15.35 37.19 47.47
N GLY A 24 16.18 37.90 46.66
CA GLY A 24 16.04 38.51 45.32
C GLY A 24 17.01 39.72 45.10
N ARG A 25 17.26 40.14 43.83
CA ARG A 25 18.23 41.20 43.34
C ARG A 25 19.72 40.73 43.30
N ALA A 26 20.69 41.29 42.53
CA ALA A 26 20.80 42.59 41.83
C ALA A 26 21.78 42.66 40.60
N SER A 27 21.48 43.55 39.64
CA SER A 27 22.34 44.45 38.78
C SER A 27 23.73 44.10 38.15
N GLY A 28 23.76 43.93 36.80
CA GLY A 28 24.67 44.58 35.78
C GLY A 28 26.22 44.43 35.83
N PRO A 29 27.02 45.16 34.99
CA PRO A 29 26.72 46.01 33.80
C PRO A 29 27.77 46.00 32.60
N LYS A 30 27.57 46.84 31.55
CA LYS A 30 28.53 47.30 30.45
C LYS A 30 28.89 46.25 29.35
N ARG A 31 29.35 46.52 28.09
CA ARG A 31 29.66 47.63 27.09
C ARG A 31 29.80 46.91 25.69
N LYS A 32 29.83 47.40 24.42
CA LYS A 32 29.83 48.62 23.54
C LYS A 32 28.97 48.26 22.26
N ALA A 33 28.59 49.03 21.22
CA ALA A 33 28.81 50.40 20.66
C ALA A 33 29.82 50.59 19.46
N PHE A 34 29.38 51.36 18.43
CA PHE A 34 30.00 51.78 17.11
C PHE A 34 29.94 50.73 15.96
N THR A 35 29.34 50.91 14.76
CA THR A 35 29.24 51.97 13.69
C THR A 35 30.45 52.02 12.73
N LYS A 36 30.38 52.39 11.42
CA LYS A 36 29.38 53.08 10.56
C LYS A 36 29.68 52.83 9.04
N GLY A 37 28.74 53.04 8.11
CA GLY A 37 29.02 53.08 6.65
C GLY A 37 27.75 53.15 5.77
N SER A 38 27.75 53.90 4.65
CA SER A 38 26.54 54.11 3.83
C SER A 38 26.77 54.65 2.40
N ALA A 39 25.85 54.33 1.47
CA ALA A 39 25.68 54.96 0.17
C ALA A 39 24.18 54.96 -0.23
N LYS A 40 23.78 55.75 -1.24
CA LYS A 40 22.38 55.98 -1.68
C LYS A 40 22.26 55.79 -3.20
N PHE A 41 21.07 55.49 -3.75
CA PHE A 41 20.25 56.48 -4.50
C PHE A 41 18.90 55.94 -5.05
N ARG A 42 17.88 56.81 -4.99
CA ARG A 42 16.59 56.95 -5.75
C ARG A 42 15.72 55.74 -6.17
N THR A 43 14.42 55.93 -5.96
CA THR A 43 13.27 55.28 -6.66
C THR A 43 12.93 56.02 -7.97
N PRO A 44 11.91 55.57 -8.75
CA PRO A 44 10.60 56.25 -8.61
C PRO A 44 9.32 55.41 -8.91
N VAL A 45 8.17 55.97 -8.49
CA VAL A 45 6.78 55.76 -9.02
C VAL A 45 6.02 54.46 -8.62
N ARG A 46 4.68 54.59 -8.71
CA ARG A 46 3.57 53.78 -8.17
C ARG A 46 2.44 53.75 -9.25
N PRO A 47 1.37 52.93 -9.19
CA PRO A 47 0.29 53.16 -8.23
C PRO A 47 -0.42 51.90 -7.67
N ASN A 48 -1.37 52.13 -6.76
CA ASN A 48 -2.22 51.11 -6.13
C ASN A 48 -3.49 50.84 -6.97
N TYR A 49 -4.23 49.78 -6.64
CA TYR A 49 -5.69 49.89 -6.46
C TYR A 49 -6.16 49.05 -5.25
N GLN A 50 -7.22 49.51 -4.58
CA GLN A 50 -7.90 48.82 -3.46
C GLN A 50 -9.41 48.84 -3.69
N TYR A 51 -10.10 47.75 -3.38
CA TYR A 51 -11.50 47.70 -2.94
C TYR A 51 -11.61 46.50 -1.98
N GLN A 52 -11.82 46.65 -0.67
CA GLN A 52 -12.99 47.16 0.06
C GLN A 52 -14.28 46.33 -0.13
N THR A 53 -14.66 45.67 0.97
CA THR A 53 -15.94 44.99 1.20
C THR A 53 -17.06 45.97 1.58
N ARG A 54 -18.31 45.68 1.21
CA ARG A 54 -19.50 46.20 1.87
C ARG A 54 -20.56 45.12 2.05
N GLN A 55 -21.28 45.17 3.17
CA GLN A 55 -22.58 44.52 3.35
C GLN A 55 -23.68 45.57 3.14
N HIS A 56 -24.88 45.16 2.68
CA HIS A 56 -26.12 45.73 3.23
C HIS A 56 -27.33 44.80 3.09
N SER A 57 -28.14 44.86 4.14
CA SER A 57 -29.38 44.18 4.49
C SER A 57 -30.60 44.27 3.55
N ARG A 58 -31.43 43.20 3.57
CA ARG A 58 -32.93 43.15 3.50
C ARG A 58 -33.62 43.74 2.24
N SER A 59 -34.68 43.15 1.65
CA SER A 59 -35.45 41.89 1.88
C SER A 59 -36.17 41.50 0.55
N GLN A 60 -37.34 40.85 0.35
CA GLN A 60 -38.51 40.45 1.17
C GLN A 60 -39.35 39.35 0.45
N ASN A 61 -40.53 39.00 0.99
CA ASN A 61 -41.75 38.45 0.34
C ASN A 61 -41.69 37.23 -0.62
N ARG A 62 -41.85 36.04 -0.01
CA ARG A 62 -42.82 34.93 -0.20
C ARG A 62 -43.63 34.69 -1.52
N PRO A 63 -44.16 33.45 -1.73
CA PRO A 63 -44.56 32.93 -3.06
C PRO A 63 -46.05 32.48 -3.23
N ALA A 64 -46.42 32.18 -4.48
CA ALA A 64 -47.57 31.41 -5.01
C ALA A 64 -47.29 31.10 -6.52
N SER A 65 -47.89 30.17 -7.27
CA SER A 65 -48.93 29.14 -7.03
C SER A 65 -48.85 28.00 -8.08
N GLN A 66 -49.03 26.74 -7.62
CA GLN A 66 -49.90 25.68 -8.19
C GLN A 66 -49.78 25.17 -9.66
N GLU A 67 -50.58 24.11 -9.92
CA GLU A 67 -50.86 23.40 -11.19
C GLU A 67 -49.77 22.45 -11.74
N THR A 68 -50.09 21.28 -12.35
CA THR A 68 -51.31 20.43 -12.31
C THR A 68 -50.91 18.95 -12.55
N CYS A 69 -51.80 17.99 -12.26
CA CYS A 69 -51.62 16.57 -12.59
C CYS A 69 -52.19 16.23 -13.98
N ALA A 70 -51.51 15.37 -14.75
CA ALA A 70 -52.14 14.58 -15.82
C ALA A 70 -51.36 13.28 -16.11
N SER A 71 -52.08 12.22 -16.48
CA SER A 71 -51.53 10.99 -17.06
C SER A 71 -52.25 10.70 -18.37
N PRO A 72 -51.56 10.09 -19.34
CA PRO A 72 -52.13 8.96 -20.07
C PRO A 72 -51.09 7.82 -20.19
N GLY A 73 -51.44 6.59 -20.60
CA GLY A 73 -52.75 6.02 -20.94
C GLY A 73 -52.53 4.72 -21.73
N LEU A 74 -53.34 3.67 -21.53
CA LEU A 74 -53.15 2.40 -22.24
C LEU A 74 -53.57 2.49 -23.72
N ILE A 75 -52.88 1.73 -24.57
CA ILE A 75 -53.38 1.33 -25.89
C ILE A 75 -53.30 -0.21 -25.97
N LEU A 76 -54.42 -0.85 -26.33
CA LEU A 76 -54.44 -2.28 -26.66
C LEU A 76 -53.97 -2.50 -28.09
N GLY A 77 -53.16 -3.54 -28.31
CA GLY A 77 -52.82 -4.05 -29.63
C GLY A 77 -52.95 -5.57 -29.67
N SER A 78 -54.04 -6.09 -30.22
CA SER A 78 -54.28 -7.53 -30.40
C SER A 78 -53.95 -7.96 -31.81
N LEU A 79 -53.17 -9.03 -32.02
CA LEU A 79 -53.14 -9.75 -33.30
C LEU A 79 -52.82 -11.25 -33.17
N THR A 80 -53.53 -12.01 -33.96
CA THR A 80 -53.78 -13.46 -33.95
C THR A 80 -52.58 -14.41 -34.18
N LYS A 81 -52.66 -15.59 -33.53
CA LYS A 81 -52.37 -16.96 -34.04
C LYS A 81 -51.20 -17.20 -35.02
N LYS A 82 -50.36 -18.19 -34.69
CA LYS A 82 -50.01 -19.29 -35.62
C LYS A 82 -49.59 -20.57 -34.86
N HIS A 83 -49.93 -21.74 -35.41
CA HIS A 83 -49.53 -23.06 -34.89
C HIS A 83 -48.20 -23.52 -35.49
N LYS A 84 -47.43 -24.28 -34.69
CA LYS A 84 -46.70 -25.52 -35.04
C LYS A 84 -46.01 -26.01 -33.75
N SER A 85 -46.47 -27.04 -33.05
CA SER A 85 -46.47 -28.47 -33.38
C SER A 85 -45.07 -29.10 -33.46
N CYS A 86 -44.63 -29.72 -32.36
CA CYS A 86 -43.74 -30.87 -32.39
C CYS A 86 -44.08 -31.77 -31.19
N GLN A 87 -44.23 -33.07 -31.41
CA GLN A 87 -44.42 -34.09 -30.38
C GLN A 87 -43.18 -34.99 -30.38
N THR A 88 -42.74 -35.42 -29.20
CA THR A 88 -42.53 -36.85 -28.85
C THR A 88 -42.10 -36.96 -27.38
N ASN A 89 -42.74 -37.88 -26.66
CA ASN A 89 -42.24 -38.86 -25.68
C ASN A 89 -41.00 -38.52 -24.81
N SER A 90 -40.91 -38.96 -23.54
CA SER A 90 -41.50 -40.16 -22.93
C SER A 90 -42.09 -39.95 -21.53
N ALA A 91 -42.81 -40.96 -21.04
CA ALA A 91 -43.55 -40.90 -19.77
C ALA A 91 -42.74 -41.39 -18.55
N SER A 92 -43.13 -40.88 -17.38
CA SER A 92 -43.13 -41.60 -16.10
C SER A 92 -44.41 -41.23 -15.36
N LEU A 93 -45.27 -42.21 -15.05
CA LEU A 93 -46.44 -41.99 -14.19
C LEU A 93 -46.08 -42.31 -12.74
N GLU A 94 -46.32 -41.36 -11.83
CA GLU A 94 -46.58 -41.67 -10.42
C GLU A 94 -47.97 -41.15 -10.03
N LEU A 95 -48.79 -42.05 -9.50
CA LEU A 95 -50.17 -41.79 -9.09
C LEU A 95 -50.19 -41.23 -7.65
N LEU A 96 -50.18 -39.91 -7.51
CA LEU A 96 -50.52 -39.24 -6.24
C LEU A 96 -51.99 -38.83 -6.24
N THR A 97 -52.76 -39.47 -5.37
CA THR A 97 -54.21 -39.29 -5.24
C THR A 97 -54.58 -37.92 -4.67
N ASN A 98 -55.48 -37.21 -5.35
CA ASN A 98 -56.08 -35.96 -4.86
C ASN A 98 -57.02 -36.21 -3.67
N ALA A 99 -56.46 -36.27 -2.46
CA ALA A 99 -57.24 -36.31 -1.22
C ALA A 99 -57.71 -34.89 -0.85
N GLU A 100 -59.02 -34.62 -1.00
CA GLU A 100 -59.61 -33.35 -0.56
C GLU A 100 -59.42 -33.12 0.95
N ALA A 101 -59.16 -31.87 1.34
CA ALA A 101 -59.09 -31.49 2.75
C ALA A 101 -60.52 -31.49 3.37
N PRO A 102 -60.68 -31.90 4.64
CA PRO A 102 -62.00 -32.14 5.23
C PRO A 102 -62.84 -30.86 5.36
N ARG A 103 -64.16 -30.99 5.09
CA ARG A 103 -65.14 -29.92 5.33
C ARG A 103 -65.30 -29.69 6.84
N HIS A 104 -65.18 -28.43 7.28
CA HIS A 104 -65.10 -28.08 8.70
C HIS A 104 -66.37 -28.41 9.51
N GLN A 105 -66.22 -29.25 10.54
CA GLN A 105 -67.01 -29.13 11.77
C GLN A 105 -66.39 -28.05 12.69
N ARG A 106 -67.19 -27.52 13.63
CA ARG A 106 -66.73 -26.49 14.59
C ARG A 106 -65.87 -27.14 15.68
N VAL A 107 -64.59 -26.82 15.71
CA VAL A 107 -63.68 -27.09 16.84
C VAL A 107 -63.15 -25.76 17.36
N SER A 108 -63.12 -25.57 18.67
CA SER A 108 -62.64 -24.34 19.30
C SER A 108 -61.17 -24.46 19.70
N GLN A 109 -60.38 -23.40 19.47
CA GLN A 109 -59.58 -22.72 20.51
C GLN A 109 -58.77 -21.53 19.93
N ARG A 110 -58.00 -20.87 20.81
CA ARG A 110 -57.36 -19.56 20.64
C ARG A 110 -56.22 -19.55 19.62
N VAL A 111 -56.10 -18.46 18.87
CA VAL A 111 -54.87 -18.04 18.17
C VAL A 111 -54.70 -16.53 18.34
N SER A 112 -53.52 -16.08 18.75
CA SER A 112 -53.16 -14.65 18.81
C SER A 112 -53.00 -14.06 17.41
N ALA A 113 -53.52 -12.85 17.19
CA ALA A 113 -53.54 -12.24 15.86
C ALA A 113 -52.19 -11.60 15.51
N ALA A 114 -51.43 -12.25 14.62
CA ALA A 114 -50.53 -11.52 13.72
C ALA A 114 -51.38 -10.70 12.75
N SER A 115 -51.06 -9.42 12.57
CA SER A 115 -51.89 -8.47 11.83
C SER A 115 -51.93 -8.77 10.33
N GLY A 116 -53.14 -8.75 9.75
CA GLY A 116 -53.36 -8.65 8.30
C GLY A 116 -53.34 -9.94 7.47
N CYS A 117 -52.69 -11.03 7.92
CA CYS A 117 -52.67 -12.27 7.13
C CYS A 117 -54.05 -12.96 7.09
N PRO A 118 -54.61 -13.30 5.91
CA PRO A 118 -55.91 -13.95 5.81
C PRO A 118 -55.87 -15.46 6.12
N TRP A 119 -54.67 -16.05 6.22
CA TRP A 119 -54.47 -17.47 6.50
C TRP A 119 -54.35 -17.76 8.00
N SER A 120 -54.79 -18.96 8.39
CA SER A 120 -54.69 -19.46 9.76
C SER A 120 -54.27 -20.92 9.75
N GLN A 121 -53.41 -21.29 10.71
CA GLN A 121 -52.89 -22.65 10.86
C GLN A 121 -53.79 -23.47 11.78
N HIS A 122 -54.13 -24.70 11.36
CA HIS A 122 -54.98 -25.64 12.08
C HIS A 122 -54.33 -27.02 12.13
N LYS A 123 -54.81 -27.91 13.01
CA LYS A 123 -54.47 -29.34 13.02
C LYS A 123 -55.71 -30.15 12.68
N SER A 124 -55.53 -31.17 11.85
CA SER A 124 -56.55 -32.18 11.58
C SER A 124 -56.66 -33.18 12.75
N SER A 125 -57.71 -34.02 12.74
CA SER A 125 -57.86 -35.15 13.67
C SER A 125 -56.69 -36.15 13.60
N SER A 126 -55.98 -36.22 12.48
CA SER A 126 -54.75 -37.01 12.31
C SER A 126 -53.47 -36.35 12.86
N GLY A 127 -53.60 -35.20 13.54
CA GLY A 127 -52.47 -34.38 14.00
C GLY A 127 -51.76 -33.57 12.91
N ARG A 128 -51.89 -33.96 11.63
CA ARG A 128 -51.32 -33.25 10.47
C ARG A 128 -51.83 -31.80 10.40
N VAL A 129 -50.90 -30.87 10.18
CA VAL A 129 -51.15 -29.43 10.06
C VAL A 129 -51.73 -29.09 8.68
N PHE A 130 -52.67 -28.17 8.64
CA PHE A 130 -53.16 -27.54 7.40
C PHE A 130 -53.38 -26.04 7.60
N TYR A 131 -53.49 -25.31 6.49
CA TYR A 131 -53.67 -23.86 6.45
C TYR A 131 -55.02 -23.53 5.83
N PHE A 132 -55.77 -22.60 6.44
CA PHE A 132 -57.11 -22.19 6.00
C PHE A 132 -57.17 -20.69 5.77
N ASN A 133 -57.57 -20.28 4.56
CA ASN A 133 -57.77 -18.89 4.18
C ASN A 133 -59.19 -18.44 4.56
N ARG A 134 -59.30 -17.44 5.42
CA ARG A 134 -60.58 -16.93 5.94
C ARG A 134 -61.40 -16.18 4.89
N LEU A 135 -60.77 -15.61 3.87
CA LEU A 135 -61.42 -14.86 2.79
C LEU A 135 -61.88 -15.79 1.67
N THR A 136 -61.00 -16.64 1.15
CA THR A 136 -61.29 -17.53 0.00
C THR A 136 -61.93 -18.86 0.40
N ARG A 137 -61.99 -19.17 1.71
CA ARG A 137 -62.48 -20.44 2.30
C ARG A 137 -61.76 -21.70 1.81
N LYS A 138 -60.61 -21.55 1.14
CA LYS A 138 -59.77 -22.68 0.70
C LYS A 138 -58.84 -23.15 1.83
N SER A 139 -58.58 -24.45 1.85
CA SER A 139 -57.59 -25.09 2.72
C SER A 139 -56.46 -25.71 1.91
N THR A 140 -55.23 -25.63 2.42
CA THR A 140 -54.02 -26.21 1.79
C THR A 140 -53.18 -26.96 2.82
N TRP A 141 -52.60 -28.09 2.42
CA TRP A 141 -51.61 -28.81 3.24
C TRP A 141 -50.22 -28.17 3.17
N ILE A 142 -49.93 -27.46 2.08
CA ILE A 142 -48.69 -26.68 1.87
C ILE A 142 -48.86 -25.28 2.50
N LYS A 143 -47.81 -24.76 3.13
CA LYS A 143 -47.77 -23.43 3.73
C LYS A 143 -47.85 -22.33 2.64
N PRO A 144 -48.89 -21.49 2.61
CA PRO A 144 -49.07 -20.41 1.62
C PRO A 144 -47.95 -19.38 1.69
N ASP A 145 -47.56 -18.81 0.55
CA ASP A 145 -46.54 -17.77 0.47
C ASP A 145 -46.89 -16.52 1.27
N GLU A 146 -48.17 -16.10 1.26
CA GLU A 146 -48.75 -15.04 2.09
C GLU A 146 -48.60 -15.26 3.61
N MET A 147 -48.24 -16.48 4.03
CA MET A 147 -48.03 -16.86 5.43
C MET A 147 -46.55 -17.25 5.72
N LYS A 148 -45.69 -17.25 4.69
CA LYS A 148 -44.23 -17.29 4.88
C LYS A 148 -43.79 -15.89 5.32
N VAL A 149 -43.12 -15.82 6.47
CA VAL A 149 -42.40 -14.59 6.86
C VAL A 149 -41.33 -14.35 5.78
N PRO A 150 -41.07 -13.10 5.35
CA PRO A 150 -39.99 -12.83 4.43
C PRO A 150 -38.69 -13.44 4.95
N ALA A 151 -37.97 -14.18 4.09
CA ALA A 151 -36.76 -14.92 4.49
C ALA A 151 -35.65 -14.02 5.07
N GLU A 152 -35.76 -12.71 4.88
CA GLU A 152 -34.88 -11.68 5.43
C GLU A 152 -35.02 -11.47 6.95
N GLU A 153 -36.15 -11.81 7.58
CA GLU A 153 -36.22 -11.80 9.04
C GLU A 153 -35.51 -13.01 9.67
N ASP A 154 -35.49 -14.15 8.97
CA ASP A 154 -34.95 -15.41 9.52
C ASP A 154 -33.43 -15.55 9.42
N SER A 155 -32.75 -14.72 8.61
CA SER A 155 -31.29 -14.67 8.53
C SER A 155 -30.63 -13.76 9.58
N ILE A 156 -31.41 -13.04 10.38
CA ILE A 156 -30.92 -12.15 11.45
C ILE A 156 -30.60 -12.98 12.71
N PRO A 157 -29.42 -12.80 13.37
CA PRO A 157 -29.12 -13.45 14.65
C PRO A 157 -30.12 -13.07 15.75
N GLN A 158 -30.46 -14.01 16.62
CA GLN A 158 -31.51 -13.81 17.64
C GLN A 158 -31.27 -12.57 18.52
N HIS A 159 -30.04 -12.37 19.01
CA HIS A 159 -29.69 -11.20 19.83
C HIS A 159 -29.92 -9.87 19.10
N VAL A 160 -29.61 -9.80 17.80
CA VAL A 160 -29.89 -8.62 16.96
C VAL A 160 -31.39 -8.42 16.76
N ARG A 161 -32.17 -9.50 16.54
CA ARG A 161 -33.64 -9.41 16.44
C ARG A 161 -34.25 -8.81 17.70
N ASP A 162 -33.75 -9.18 18.88
CA ASP A 162 -34.31 -8.70 20.15
C ASP A 162 -33.96 -7.23 20.42
N VAL A 163 -32.74 -6.78 20.08
CA VAL A 163 -32.36 -5.36 20.07
C VAL A 163 -33.22 -4.54 19.08
N ILE A 164 -33.46 -5.06 17.87
CA ILE A 164 -34.34 -4.42 16.89
C ILE A 164 -35.78 -4.29 17.42
N LYS A 165 -36.33 -5.33 18.09
CA LYS A 165 -37.66 -5.26 18.71
C LYS A 165 -37.73 -4.20 19.80
N GLU A 166 -36.71 -4.12 20.66
CA GLU A 166 -36.63 -3.15 21.75
C GLU A 166 -36.57 -1.71 21.25
N GLU A 167 -35.63 -1.38 20.35
CA GLU A 167 -35.51 -0.02 19.83
C GLU A 167 -36.71 0.35 18.94
N ARG A 168 -37.33 -0.60 18.21
CA ARG A 168 -38.60 -0.36 17.48
C ARG A 168 -39.76 -0.06 18.43
N ARG A 169 -39.84 -0.74 19.58
CA ARG A 169 -40.80 -0.44 20.66
C ARG A 169 -40.54 0.97 21.22
N LYS A 170 -39.29 1.29 21.57
CA LYS A 170 -38.87 2.59 22.09
C LYS A 170 -39.21 3.73 21.13
N LEU A 171 -38.89 3.58 19.84
CA LEU A 171 -39.19 4.57 18.79
C LEU A 171 -40.69 4.88 18.70
N SER A 172 -41.58 3.90 18.95
CA SER A 172 -43.03 4.10 18.91
C SER A 172 -43.59 4.98 20.05
N TYR A 173 -42.84 5.14 21.15
CA TYR A 173 -43.18 6.04 22.26
C TYR A 173 -42.51 7.42 22.16
N LEU A 174 -41.45 7.55 21.36
CA LEU A 174 -40.69 8.80 21.22
C LEU A 174 -41.36 9.78 20.26
N GLN A 175 -41.60 11.02 20.72
CA GLN A 175 -42.16 12.09 19.89
C GLN A 175 -41.28 12.36 18.65
N PRO A 176 -41.84 12.50 17.43
CA PRO A 176 -41.07 12.66 16.18
C PRO A 176 -40.08 13.83 16.14
N PHE A 177 -40.32 14.88 16.93
CA PHE A 177 -39.45 16.06 17.00
C PHE A 177 -38.31 15.94 18.04
N SER A 178 -38.24 14.84 18.80
CA SER A 178 -37.16 14.61 19.77
C SER A 178 -35.84 14.25 19.07
N ALA A 179 -34.72 14.75 19.60
CA ALA A 179 -33.39 14.31 19.17
C ALA A 179 -33.20 12.78 19.36
N GLU A 180 -33.78 12.20 20.41
CA GLU A 180 -33.72 10.76 20.67
C GLU A 180 -34.49 9.93 19.65
N HIS A 181 -35.59 10.48 19.09
CA HIS A 181 -36.35 9.84 18.01
C HIS A 181 -35.48 9.74 16.76
N ASN A 182 -34.75 10.82 16.42
CA ASN A 182 -33.81 10.82 15.29
C ASN A 182 -32.65 9.81 15.52
N VAL A 183 -32.05 9.80 16.71
CA VAL A 183 -30.96 8.84 17.04
C VAL A 183 -31.45 7.39 16.97
N SER A 184 -32.58 7.06 17.59
CA SER A 184 -33.13 5.69 17.59
C SER A 184 -33.59 5.25 16.18
N ARG A 185 -34.14 6.18 15.37
CA ARG A 185 -34.47 5.94 13.96
C ARG A 185 -33.23 5.62 13.12
N ASN A 186 -32.18 6.42 13.25
CA ASN A 186 -30.93 6.22 12.48
C ASN A 186 -30.24 4.92 12.90
N TYR A 187 -30.25 4.59 14.20
CA TYR A 187 -29.75 3.31 14.71
C TYR A 187 -30.50 2.11 14.11
N LEU A 188 -31.83 2.16 14.07
CA LEU A 188 -32.66 1.14 13.41
C LEU A 188 -32.41 1.07 11.90
N GLU A 189 -32.18 2.19 11.21
CA GLU A 189 -31.80 2.20 9.79
C GLU A 189 -30.46 1.47 9.58
N TRP A 190 -29.46 1.74 10.42
CA TRP A 190 -28.16 1.04 10.34
C TRP A 190 -28.28 -0.45 10.60
N LEU A 191 -29.02 -0.88 11.64
CA LEU A 191 -29.26 -2.30 11.92
C LEU A 191 -30.04 -3.02 10.82
N THR A 192 -31.02 -2.37 10.20
CA THR A 192 -31.86 -2.97 9.15
C THR A 192 -31.23 -2.92 7.75
N CYS A 193 -30.33 -1.97 7.49
CA CYS A 193 -29.55 -1.93 6.25
C CYS A 193 -28.41 -2.96 6.19
N LEU A 194 -28.06 -3.61 7.32
CA LEU A 194 -27.02 -4.61 7.34
C LEU A 194 -27.50 -5.94 6.72
N PRO A 195 -26.67 -6.60 5.88
CA PRO A 195 -27.06 -7.73 5.06
C PRO A 195 -27.08 -9.07 5.82
N TRP A 196 -27.67 -9.11 7.02
CA TRP A 196 -27.55 -10.24 7.97
C TRP A 196 -27.77 -11.61 7.34
N GLY A 197 -26.77 -12.50 7.48
CA GLY A 197 -26.80 -13.86 6.94
C GLY A 197 -26.74 -13.98 5.41
N LYS A 198 -26.63 -12.88 4.67
CA LYS A 198 -26.45 -12.87 3.21
C LYS A 198 -24.97 -12.95 2.88
N TYR A 199 -24.62 -13.91 2.01
CA TYR A 199 -23.26 -14.17 1.56
C TYR A 199 -23.22 -14.23 0.03
N SER A 200 -22.13 -13.78 -0.57
CA SER A 200 -21.85 -13.91 -2.00
C SER A 200 -21.45 -15.36 -2.33
N GLN A 201 -21.83 -15.84 -3.52
CA GLN A 201 -21.47 -17.19 -3.97
C GLN A 201 -19.99 -17.20 -4.39
N GLU A 202 -19.17 -17.90 -3.62
CA GLU A 202 -17.71 -17.91 -3.81
C GLU A 202 -17.30 -18.89 -4.91
N THR A 203 -16.41 -18.46 -5.80
CA THR A 203 -15.87 -19.32 -6.87
C THR A 203 -14.46 -19.77 -6.50
N LEU A 204 -14.30 -21.04 -6.13
CA LEU A 204 -13.02 -21.64 -5.72
C LEU A 204 -12.42 -22.48 -6.86
N ASP A 205 -12.30 -21.86 -8.03
CA ASP A 205 -11.78 -22.48 -9.26
C ASP A 205 -10.38 -21.93 -9.55
N LEU A 206 -9.36 -22.79 -9.39
CA LEU A 206 -7.95 -22.41 -9.51
C LEU A 206 -7.56 -22.04 -10.94
N ASP A 207 -8.13 -22.69 -11.95
CA ASP A 207 -7.82 -22.40 -13.36
C ASP A 207 -8.45 -21.08 -13.80
N LYS A 208 -9.69 -20.80 -13.41
CA LYS A 208 -10.32 -19.48 -13.60
C LYS A 208 -9.57 -18.39 -12.83
N ALA A 209 -9.18 -18.65 -11.58
CA ALA A 209 -8.44 -17.69 -10.78
C ALA A 209 -7.08 -17.36 -11.42
N ARG A 210 -6.35 -18.37 -11.91
CA ARG A 210 -5.11 -18.18 -12.67
C ARG A 210 -5.35 -17.35 -13.93
N GLN A 211 -6.32 -17.71 -14.76
CA GLN A 211 -6.64 -16.98 -15.99
C GLN A 211 -7.00 -15.51 -15.74
N MET A 212 -7.75 -15.21 -14.67
CA MET A 212 -8.08 -13.82 -14.31
C MET A 212 -6.85 -13.04 -13.81
N LEU A 213 -5.99 -13.66 -12.99
CA LEU A 213 -4.75 -13.04 -12.52
C LEU A 213 -3.75 -12.81 -13.66
N ASP A 214 -3.66 -13.74 -14.62
CA ASP A 214 -2.83 -13.61 -15.81
C ASP A 214 -3.36 -12.55 -16.80
N LEU A 215 -4.68 -12.33 -16.82
CA LEU A 215 -5.33 -11.30 -17.65
C LEU A 215 -5.28 -9.89 -17.04
N ASP A 216 -5.47 -9.73 -15.72
CA ASP A 216 -5.39 -8.43 -15.05
C ASP A 216 -3.93 -7.97 -14.82
N HIS A 217 -2.95 -8.90 -14.73
CA HIS A 217 -1.58 -8.60 -14.30
C HIS A 217 -0.49 -9.28 -15.15
N TYR A 218 0.35 -8.45 -15.78
CA TYR A 218 1.56 -8.90 -16.48
C TYR A 218 2.68 -9.26 -15.49
N GLY A 219 3.29 -10.44 -15.66
CA GLY A 219 4.35 -10.93 -14.78
C GLY A 219 3.85 -11.19 -13.35
N MET A 220 4.68 -10.87 -12.35
CA MET A 220 4.34 -11.07 -10.92
C MET A 220 4.10 -12.54 -10.53
N GLU A 221 4.76 -13.47 -11.22
CA GLU A 221 4.56 -14.92 -11.09
C GLU A 221 4.64 -15.44 -9.65
N ASP A 222 5.56 -14.92 -8.83
CA ASP A 222 5.68 -15.30 -7.41
C ASP A 222 4.45 -14.88 -6.59
N VAL A 223 3.93 -13.68 -6.84
CA VAL A 223 2.74 -13.13 -6.18
C VAL A 223 1.51 -13.93 -6.60
N LYS A 224 1.36 -14.21 -7.90
CA LYS A 224 0.28 -15.06 -8.45
C LYS A 224 0.31 -16.47 -7.85
N ARG A 225 1.49 -17.08 -7.79
CA ARG A 225 1.73 -18.40 -7.19
C ARG A 225 1.29 -18.46 -5.73
N ARG A 226 1.71 -17.50 -4.88
CA ARG A 226 1.25 -17.42 -3.47
C ARG A 226 -0.27 -17.21 -3.34
N ILE A 227 -0.89 -16.45 -4.25
CA ILE A 227 -2.34 -16.29 -4.28
C ILE A 227 -3.04 -17.62 -4.62
N LEU A 228 -2.55 -18.37 -5.61
CA LEU A 228 -3.12 -19.67 -5.98
C LEU A 228 -2.93 -20.72 -4.87
N GLU A 229 -1.78 -20.73 -4.19
CA GLU A 229 -1.54 -21.55 -2.99
C GLU A 229 -2.56 -21.23 -1.88
N PHE A 230 -2.80 -19.94 -1.60
CA PHE A 230 -3.81 -19.50 -0.63
C PHE A 230 -5.24 -19.93 -1.00
N ILE A 231 -5.61 -19.84 -2.29
CA ILE A 231 -6.94 -20.28 -2.77
C ILE A 231 -7.07 -21.81 -2.64
N ALA A 232 -6.04 -22.58 -2.97
CA ALA A 232 -6.04 -24.04 -2.84
C ALA A 232 -6.18 -24.48 -1.37
N VAL A 233 -5.47 -23.84 -0.44
CA VAL A 233 -5.63 -24.10 1.01
C VAL A 233 -7.04 -23.74 1.50
N SER A 234 -7.61 -22.64 1.01
CA SER A 234 -8.99 -22.23 1.34
C SER A 234 -10.03 -23.22 0.82
N GLN A 235 -9.83 -23.76 -0.38
CA GLN A 235 -10.67 -24.80 -1.00
C GLN A 235 -10.63 -26.10 -0.20
N LEU A 236 -9.43 -26.57 0.19
CA LEU A 236 -9.25 -27.77 1.02
C LEU A 236 -9.86 -27.63 2.42
N ARG A 237 -9.89 -26.40 2.98
CA ARG A 237 -10.53 -26.13 4.28
C ARG A 237 -12.06 -26.02 4.23
N GLY A 238 -12.65 -25.85 3.04
CA GLY A 238 -14.07 -25.50 2.87
C GLY A 238 -14.45 -24.15 3.51
N ASN A 239 -13.46 -23.35 3.92
CA ASN A 239 -13.64 -22.03 4.52
C ASN A 239 -12.35 -21.21 4.40
N THR A 240 -12.50 -19.89 4.36
CA THR A 240 -11.41 -18.93 4.09
C THR A 240 -10.71 -18.45 5.37
N ARG A 241 -10.81 -19.19 6.49
CA ARG A 241 -10.08 -18.85 7.72
C ARG A 241 -8.61 -19.20 7.52
N GLY A 242 -7.78 -18.19 7.34
CA GLY A 242 -6.34 -18.29 7.08
C GLY A 242 -5.57 -17.12 7.66
N LYS A 243 -4.27 -17.02 7.33
CA LYS A 243 -3.44 -15.85 7.66
C LYS A 243 -3.90 -14.64 6.84
N ILE A 244 -3.69 -13.45 7.40
CA ILE A 244 -3.99 -12.18 6.72
C ILE A 244 -2.92 -11.94 5.66
N LEU A 245 -3.29 -11.80 4.38
CA LEU A 245 -2.33 -11.52 3.33
C LEU A 245 -1.88 -10.05 3.39
N CYS A 246 -0.57 -9.79 3.38
CA CYS A 246 -0.01 -8.43 3.37
C CYS A 246 0.92 -8.23 2.18
N PHE A 247 0.51 -7.42 1.20
CA PHE A 247 1.35 -7.05 0.07
C PHE A 247 2.31 -5.93 0.47
N LEU A 248 3.60 -6.24 0.54
CA LEU A 248 4.69 -5.30 0.80
C LEU A 248 5.32 -4.85 -0.54
N GLY A 249 6.04 -3.72 -0.56
CA GLY A 249 6.82 -3.26 -1.73
C GLY A 249 6.57 -1.81 -2.12
N PRO A 250 7.32 -1.22 -3.08
CA PRO A 250 7.28 0.21 -3.35
C PRO A 250 5.92 0.73 -3.86
N PRO A 251 5.68 2.05 -3.85
CA PRO A 251 4.45 2.62 -4.39
C PRO A 251 4.34 2.44 -5.90
N GLY A 252 3.14 2.14 -6.41
CA GLY A 252 2.87 2.01 -7.84
C GLY A 252 3.19 0.65 -8.48
N VAL A 253 3.41 -0.40 -7.67
CA VAL A 253 3.61 -1.81 -8.13
C VAL A 253 2.31 -2.64 -8.20
N GLY A 254 1.14 -2.00 -8.33
CA GLY A 254 -0.12 -2.71 -8.54
C GLY A 254 -0.74 -3.43 -7.34
N LYS A 255 -0.20 -3.36 -6.12
CA LYS A 255 -0.74 -4.02 -4.90
C LYS A 255 -2.27 -3.92 -4.77
N THR A 256 -2.81 -2.70 -4.95
CA THR A 256 -4.26 -2.40 -4.88
C THR A 256 -5.08 -3.01 -6.03
N SER A 257 -4.50 -3.20 -7.22
CA SER A 257 -5.18 -3.87 -8.34
C SER A 257 -5.11 -5.39 -8.23
N VAL A 258 -4.04 -5.97 -7.68
CA VAL A 258 -3.94 -7.41 -7.38
C VAL A 258 -5.08 -7.83 -6.44
N ALA A 259 -5.27 -7.12 -5.33
CA ALA A 259 -6.37 -7.38 -4.41
C ALA A 259 -7.78 -7.25 -5.05
N ARG A 260 -7.93 -6.39 -6.07
CA ARG A 260 -9.18 -6.29 -6.86
C ARG A 260 -9.33 -7.43 -7.88
N SER A 261 -8.24 -7.99 -8.38
CA SER A 261 -8.29 -9.21 -9.20
C SER A 261 -8.70 -10.41 -8.34
N ILE A 262 -8.12 -10.57 -7.14
CA ILE A 262 -8.49 -11.63 -6.17
C ILE A 262 -9.98 -11.58 -5.81
N ALA A 263 -10.53 -10.38 -5.59
CA ALA A 263 -11.96 -10.21 -5.33
C ALA A 263 -12.83 -10.69 -6.51
N ARG A 264 -12.44 -10.32 -7.74
CA ARG A 264 -13.14 -10.75 -8.98
C ARG A 264 -13.02 -12.27 -9.21
N SER A 265 -11.84 -12.87 -9.03
CA SER A 265 -11.65 -14.31 -9.21
C SER A 265 -12.41 -15.16 -8.19
N LEU A 266 -12.56 -14.68 -6.97
CA LEU A 266 -13.34 -15.35 -5.92
C LEU A 266 -14.85 -15.05 -6.00
N ASN A 267 -15.28 -14.15 -6.90
CA ASN A 267 -16.64 -13.60 -6.96
C ASN A 267 -17.12 -12.97 -5.62
N ARG A 268 -16.21 -12.24 -4.95
CA ARG A 268 -16.46 -11.53 -3.69
C ARG A 268 -16.52 -10.01 -3.91
N GLU A 269 -17.44 -9.36 -3.22
CA GLU A 269 -17.56 -7.90 -3.22
C GLU A 269 -16.29 -7.21 -2.67
N PHE A 270 -15.82 -6.17 -3.36
CA PHE A 270 -14.55 -5.50 -3.04
C PHE A 270 -14.77 -4.16 -2.31
N PHE A 271 -14.22 -4.03 -1.12
CA PHE A 271 -14.16 -2.75 -0.39
C PHE A 271 -12.73 -2.37 -0.06
N ARG A 272 -12.41 -1.07 -0.14
CA ARG A 272 -11.10 -0.53 0.22
C ARG A 272 -11.25 0.72 1.09
N PHE A 273 -10.46 0.78 2.15
CA PHE A 273 -10.16 2.02 2.88
C PHE A 273 -8.64 2.11 3.12
N SER A 274 -8.13 3.32 3.34
CA SER A 274 -6.74 3.52 3.78
C SER A 274 -6.72 3.68 5.30
N VAL A 275 -5.68 3.18 5.95
CA VAL A 275 -5.36 3.49 7.36
C VAL A 275 -4.18 4.43 7.53
N GLY A 276 -3.54 4.83 6.43
CA GLY A 276 -2.44 5.78 6.45
C GLY A 276 -2.88 7.15 6.97
N GLY A 277 -2.27 7.59 8.07
CA GLY A 277 -2.62 8.83 8.77
C GLY A 277 -3.76 8.72 9.78
N MET A 278 -4.40 7.56 9.95
CA MET A 278 -5.42 7.36 10.99
C MET A 278 -4.80 7.43 12.39
N THR A 279 -5.45 8.15 13.31
CA THR A 279 -4.99 8.36 14.70
C THR A 279 -6.04 8.01 15.77
N ASP A 280 -7.29 7.78 15.36
CA ASP A 280 -8.43 7.49 16.26
C ASP A 280 -8.95 6.06 16.03
N VAL A 281 -9.19 5.37 17.14
CA VAL A 281 -9.81 4.03 17.21
C VAL A 281 -11.27 4.08 16.71
N ALA A 282 -11.96 5.19 16.93
CA ALA A 282 -13.37 5.36 16.58
C ALA A 282 -13.65 5.43 15.07
N GLU A 283 -12.64 5.64 14.23
CA GLU A 283 -12.80 5.46 12.78
C GLU A 283 -13.01 3.98 12.41
N ILE A 284 -12.33 3.06 13.10
CA ILE A 284 -12.42 1.61 12.86
C ILE A 284 -13.67 1.04 13.54
N LYS A 285 -13.87 1.36 14.82
CA LYS A 285 -14.94 0.82 15.68
C LYS A 285 -16.21 1.67 15.76
N GLY A 286 -16.25 2.85 15.16
CA GLY A 286 -17.34 3.80 15.31
C GLY A 286 -17.28 4.62 16.61
N HIS A 287 -18.09 5.66 16.65
CA HIS A 287 -18.35 6.49 17.82
C HIS A 287 -19.53 5.95 18.62
N ARG A 288 -19.50 6.09 19.96
CA ARG A 288 -20.66 5.76 20.80
C ARG A 288 -21.88 6.59 20.43
N ARG A 289 -23.07 5.96 20.42
CA ARG A 289 -24.38 6.56 20.06
C ARG A 289 -24.73 7.85 20.80
N THR A 290 -24.12 8.09 21.96
CA THR A 290 -24.32 9.29 22.79
C THR A 290 -23.59 10.53 22.30
N TYR A 291 -22.66 10.42 21.33
CA TYR A 291 -21.95 11.58 20.79
C TYR A 291 -22.73 12.26 19.65
N ILE A 292 -22.68 13.60 19.63
CA ILE A 292 -23.31 14.40 18.58
C ILE A 292 -22.61 14.12 17.25
N GLY A 293 -23.36 13.69 16.24
CA GLY A 293 -22.78 13.29 14.95
C GLY A 293 -22.09 11.91 14.97
N ALA A 294 -22.37 11.05 15.95
CA ALA A 294 -21.84 9.69 16.01
C ALA A 294 -22.12 8.91 14.71
N MET A 295 -21.08 8.23 14.22
CA MET A 295 -21.09 7.40 13.02
C MET A 295 -20.55 6.00 13.37
N PRO A 296 -21.06 4.93 12.73
CA PRO A 296 -20.50 3.60 12.87
C PRO A 296 -19.17 3.47 12.11
N GLY A 297 -18.37 2.48 12.49
CA GLY A 297 -17.00 2.28 12.01
C GLY A 297 -16.90 1.90 10.53
N LYS A 298 -15.68 1.96 9.99
CA LYS A 298 -15.41 1.61 8.58
C LYS A 298 -15.90 0.21 8.20
N MET A 299 -15.93 -0.74 9.15
CA MET A 299 -16.40 -2.10 8.85
C MET A 299 -17.93 -2.19 8.66
N VAL A 300 -18.71 -1.46 9.46
CA VAL A 300 -20.17 -1.34 9.25
C VAL A 300 -20.48 -0.59 7.95
N GLN A 301 -19.70 0.45 7.64
CA GLN A 301 -19.79 1.17 6.35
C GLN A 301 -19.48 0.24 5.16
N CYS A 302 -18.52 -0.69 5.31
CA CYS A 302 -18.22 -1.73 4.32
C CYS A 302 -19.41 -2.67 4.11
N LEU A 303 -19.96 -3.26 5.17
CA LEU A 303 -21.08 -4.20 5.08
C LEU A 303 -22.36 -3.56 4.49
N LYS A 304 -22.71 -2.32 4.87
CA LYS A 304 -23.83 -1.58 4.26
C LYS A 304 -23.62 -1.29 2.77
N LYS A 305 -22.38 -1.07 2.32
CA LYS A 305 -22.06 -0.77 0.91
C LYS A 305 -22.00 -2.02 0.04
N THR A 306 -21.35 -3.09 0.53
CA THR A 306 -21.16 -4.36 -0.20
C THR A 306 -22.40 -5.26 -0.16
N LYS A 307 -23.30 -5.08 0.82
CA LYS A 307 -24.54 -5.86 0.98
C LYS A 307 -24.31 -7.38 1.14
N THR A 308 -23.13 -7.77 1.64
CA THR A 308 -22.77 -9.17 1.91
C THR A 308 -21.85 -9.29 3.14
N PHE A 309 -21.85 -10.44 3.81
CA PHE A 309 -21.01 -10.72 5.00
C PHE A 309 -19.68 -11.48 4.69
N ASN A 310 -19.38 -11.79 3.43
CA ASN A 310 -18.08 -12.33 2.99
C ASN A 310 -17.31 -11.46 1.96
N PRO A 311 -17.30 -10.11 2.07
CA PRO A 311 -16.54 -9.28 1.14
C PRO A 311 -15.02 -9.52 1.26
N LEU A 312 -14.27 -9.05 0.26
CA LEU A 312 -12.82 -8.86 0.37
C LEU A 312 -12.56 -7.41 0.81
N LEU A 313 -11.94 -7.27 1.99
CA LEU A 313 -11.60 -6.00 2.59
C LEU A 313 -10.11 -5.68 2.39
N LEU A 314 -9.83 -4.66 1.60
CA LEU A 314 -8.48 -4.13 1.38
C LEU A 314 -8.19 -2.97 2.35
N ILE A 315 -7.18 -3.15 3.19
CA ILE A 315 -6.65 -2.17 4.14
C ILE A 315 -5.37 -1.58 3.56
N ASP A 316 -5.47 -0.36 3.01
CA ASP A 316 -4.36 0.32 2.33
C ASP A 316 -3.45 1.06 3.32
N GLU A 317 -2.14 1.08 3.07
CA GLU A 317 -1.12 1.83 3.82
C GLU A 317 -1.04 1.52 5.34
N VAL A 318 -1.03 0.23 5.73
CA VAL A 318 -0.87 -0.19 7.14
C VAL A 318 0.47 0.19 7.77
N ASP A 319 1.45 0.53 6.94
CA ASP A 319 2.77 1.05 7.30
C ASP A 319 2.78 2.51 7.75
N LYS A 320 1.61 3.20 7.72
CA LYS A 320 1.47 4.63 8.03
C LYS A 320 0.44 4.92 9.13
N LEU A 321 0.17 3.94 10.00
CA LEU A 321 -0.69 4.13 11.17
C LEU A 321 -0.11 5.19 12.11
N GLY A 322 -0.94 6.17 12.49
CA GLY A 322 -0.57 7.22 13.43
C GLY A 322 -0.67 6.74 14.88
N ARG A 323 0.34 7.04 15.69
CA ARG A 323 0.28 6.85 17.15
C ARG A 323 -0.28 8.12 17.80
N SER A 324 -1.30 7.98 18.64
CA SER A 324 -1.89 9.11 19.39
C SER A 324 -2.08 8.74 20.86
N SER A 325 -2.33 9.75 21.70
CA SER A 325 -2.69 9.57 23.11
C SER A 325 -4.19 9.26 23.31
N LEU A 326 -5.00 9.27 22.24
CA LEU A 326 -6.44 8.98 22.28
C LEU A 326 -6.74 7.49 22.12
N GLY A 327 -5.76 6.71 21.64
CA GLY A 327 -5.82 5.26 21.51
C GLY A 327 -4.86 4.78 20.43
N ASP A 328 -4.56 3.47 20.42
CA ASP A 328 -3.79 2.85 19.34
C ASP A 328 -4.74 2.27 18.28
N PRO A 329 -4.82 2.84 17.06
CA PRO A 329 -5.66 2.27 16.00
C PRO A 329 -5.21 0.86 15.58
N ALA A 330 -3.95 0.46 15.82
CA ALA A 330 -3.51 -0.90 15.57
C ALA A 330 -4.21 -1.91 16.48
N SER A 331 -4.62 -1.53 17.70
CA SER A 331 -5.38 -2.40 18.62
C SER A 331 -6.77 -2.78 18.08
N ALA A 332 -7.47 -1.85 17.42
CA ALA A 332 -8.75 -2.14 16.79
C ALA A 332 -8.60 -2.88 15.44
N LEU A 333 -7.48 -2.69 14.73
CA LEU A 333 -7.15 -3.56 13.61
C LEU A 333 -6.87 -4.99 14.08
N LEU A 334 -6.17 -5.18 15.20
CA LEU A 334 -5.93 -6.52 15.77
C LEU A 334 -7.24 -7.24 16.08
N GLU A 335 -8.17 -6.62 16.81
CA GLU A 335 -9.48 -7.23 17.12
C GLU A 335 -10.31 -7.57 15.87
N MET A 336 -10.23 -6.73 14.83
CA MET A 336 -10.92 -6.96 13.55
C MET A 336 -10.27 -8.08 12.71
N LEU A 337 -8.94 -8.23 12.79
CA LEU A 337 -8.15 -9.14 11.96
C LEU A 337 -7.90 -10.51 12.62
N ASP A 338 -7.92 -10.59 13.95
CA ASP A 338 -7.64 -11.81 14.72
C ASP A 338 -8.75 -12.86 14.53
N PRO A 339 -8.46 -14.06 13.99
CA PRO A 339 -9.44 -15.14 13.85
C PRO A 339 -10.09 -15.61 15.16
N GLU A 340 -9.49 -15.32 16.33
CA GLU A 340 -10.07 -15.65 17.64
C GLU A 340 -11.08 -14.60 18.13
N GLN A 341 -10.94 -13.34 17.70
CA GLN A 341 -11.74 -12.21 18.19
C GLN A 341 -12.77 -11.73 17.15
N ASN A 342 -12.46 -11.83 15.86
CA ASN A 342 -13.25 -11.23 14.78
C ASN A 342 -14.65 -11.85 14.58
N ALA A 343 -14.92 -13.02 15.16
CA ALA A 343 -16.26 -13.62 15.21
C ALA A 343 -17.22 -12.86 16.15
N ASN A 344 -16.70 -12.04 17.07
CA ASN A 344 -17.46 -11.26 18.05
C ASN A 344 -17.10 -9.76 18.00
N PHE A 345 -16.68 -9.23 16.84
CA PHE A 345 -16.23 -7.84 16.71
C PHE A 345 -17.32 -6.86 17.17
N LEU A 346 -16.96 -5.92 18.06
CA LEU A 346 -17.90 -4.97 18.66
C LEU A 346 -17.68 -3.54 18.12
N ASP A 347 -18.63 -3.08 17.30
CA ASP A 347 -18.72 -1.68 16.88
C ASP A 347 -19.44 -0.84 17.97
N HIS A 348 -18.83 0.26 18.38
CA HIS A 348 -19.30 1.14 19.46
C HIS A 348 -20.59 1.91 19.13
N TYR A 349 -20.94 2.05 17.85
CA TYR A 349 -22.19 2.66 17.42
C TYR A 349 -23.31 1.63 17.38
N LEU A 350 -23.03 0.41 16.91
CA LEU A 350 -24.02 -0.65 16.82
C LEU A 350 -24.30 -1.35 18.14
N ASP A 351 -23.32 -1.46 19.05
CA ASP A 351 -23.49 -2.04 20.39
C ASP A 351 -23.98 -3.51 20.37
N VAL A 352 -23.71 -4.21 19.26
CA VAL A 352 -23.97 -5.64 19.01
C VAL A 352 -22.75 -6.26 18.33
N THR A 353 -22.54 -7.56 18.54
CA THR A 353 -21.40 -8.27 17.94
C THR A 353 -21.64 -8.62 16.47
N ILE A 354 -20.56 -8.61 15.68
CA ILE A 354 -20.58 -8.85 14.24
C ILE A 354 -19.60 -9.98 13.92
N ASP A 355 -20.08 -11.06 13.28
CA ASP A 355 -19.21 -12.13 12.78
C ASP A 355 -18.49 -11.69 11.50
N LEU A 356 -17.19 -11.39 11.64
CA LEU A 356 -16.31 -11.06 10.52
C LEU A 356 -15.48 -12.27 10.05
N SER A 357 -15.66 -13.46 10.62
CA SER A 357 -14.77 -14.63 10.41
C SER A 357 -14.87 -15.29 9.02
N LYS A 358 -15.67 -14.69 8.12
CA LYS A 358 -15.80 -15.04 6.68
C LYS A 358 -15.29 -13.93 5.74
N VAL A 359 -14.94 -12.76 6.28
CA VAL A 359 -14.37 -11.63 5.54
C VAL A 359 -12.94 -11.97 5.15
N LEU A 360 -12.57 -11.73 3.89
CA LEU A 360 -11.18 -11.92 3.44
C LEU A 360 -10.43 -10.60 3.60
N PHE A 361 -9.48 -10.56 4.54
CA PHE A 361 -8.66 -9.39 4.81
C PHE A 361 -7.37 -9.42 4.00
N ILE A 362 -7.09 -8.34 3.27
CA ILE A 362 -5.82 -8.08 2.61
C ILE A 362 -5.29 -6.72 3.07
N CYS A 363 -4.02 -6.67 3.48
CA CYS A 363 -3.30 -5.46 3.84
C CYS A 363 -2.32 -5.05 2.73
N THR A 364 -1.96 -3.77 2.67
CA THR A 364 -0.82 -3.29 1.87
C THR A 364 0.11 -2.40 2.68
N ALA A 365 1.41 -2.57 2.47
CA ALA A 365 2.48 -1.79 3.09
C ALA A 365 3.52 -1.37 2.03
N ASN A 366 4.36 -0.40 2.35
CA ASN A 366 5.50 0.00 1.51
C ASN A 366 6.86 -0.29 2.17
N VAL A 367 6.91 -0.26 3.50
CA VAL A 367 8.09 -0.54 4.34
C VAL A 367 7.67 -1.56 5.41
N LYS A 368 8.54 -2.52 5.76
CA LYS A 368 8.23 -3.66 6.64
C LYS A 368 8.38 -3.29 8.11
N GLU A 369 9.37 -2.47 8.38
CA GLU A 369 9.87 -2.05 9.69
C GLU A 369 8.90 -1.09 10.40
N SER A 370 8.03 -0.43 9.63
CA SER A 370 6.99 0.48 10.14
C SER A 370 5.63 -0.19 10.37
N ILE A 371 5.46 -1.47 10.01
CA ILE A 371 4.26 -2.24 10.34
C ILE A 371 4.30 -2.57 11.85
N PRO A 372 3.24 -2.32 12.64
CA PRO A 372 3.21 -2.72 14.04
C PRO A 372 3.46 -4.22 14.23
N GLU A 373 4.42 -4.56 15.08
CA GLU A 373 4.90 -5.93 15.30
C GLU A 373 3.77 -6.95 15.61
N PRO A 374 2.79 -6.68 16.49
CA PRO A 374 1.68 -7.60 16.73
C PRO A 374 0.78 -7.87 15.52
N LEU A 375 0.73 -6.94 14.55
CA LEU A 375 0.03 -7.13 13.27
C LEU A 375 0.91 -7.92 12.30
N ARG A 376 2.19 -7.53 12.18
CA ARG A 376 3.19 -8.13 11.29
C ARG A 376 3.30 -9.65 11.50
N ASP A 377 3.35 -10.10 12.75
CA ASP A 377 3.57 -11.51 13.10
C ASP A 377 2.33 -12.39 12.85
N ARG A 378 1.16 -11.78 12.62
CA ARG A 378 -0.10 -12.44 12.24
C ARG A 378 -0.36 -12.43 10.72
N MET A 379 0.47 -11.70 9.96
CA MET A 379 0.35 -11.55 8.52
C MET A 379 1.27 -12.50 7.75
N GLU A 380 0.79 -12.97 6.60
CA GLU A 380 1.65 -13.56 5.57
C GLU A 380 2.10 -12.45 4.61
N ILE A 381 3.38 -12.09 4.70
CA ILE A 381 3.97 -11.01 3.92
C ILE A 381 4.36 -11.55 2.54
N ILE A 382 3.85 -10.90 1.49
CA ILE A 382 4.16 -11.20 0.09
C ILE A 382 4.84 -9.97 -0.52
N ASP A 383 6.11 -10.13 -0.90
CA ASP A 383 6.95 -9.04 -1.43
C ASP A 383 6.66 -8.76 -2.91
N VAL A 384 6.02 -7.62 -3.18
CA VAL A 384 5.68 -7.13 -4.52
C VAL A 384 6.79 -6.21 -5.02
N SER A 385 7.71 -6.80 -5.77
CA SER A 385 8.91 -6.16 -6.32
C SER A 385 8.63 -5.09 -7.40
N GLY A 386 9.64 -4.26 -7.68
CA GLY A 386 9.60 -3.25 -8.74
C GLY A 386 9.79 -3.82 -10.15
N TYR A 387 9.34 -3.05 -11.15
CA TYR A 387 9.34 -3.45 -12.57
C TYR A 387 10.56 -2.94 -13.35
N VAL A 388 11.11 -3.78 -14.22
CA VAL A 388 12.16 -3.44 -15.20
C VAL A 388 11.53 -2.74 -16.42
N ALA A 389 12.33 -1.98 -17.18
CA ALA A 389 11.85 -1.12 -18.28
C ALA A 389 10.99 -1.86 -19.33
N ASP A 390 11.33 -3.10 -19.69
CA ASP A 390 10.53 -3.93 -20.62
C ASP A 390 9.17 -4.33 -20.03
N GLU A 391 9.14 -4.70 -18.74
CA GLU A 391 7.89 -4.99 -18.03
C GLU A 391 7.01 -3.74 -17.97
N LYS A 392 7.61 -2.57 -17.66
CA LYS A 392 6.90 -1.28 -17.64
C LYS A 392 6.30 -0.91 -18.99
N ARG A 393 7.01 -1.15 -20.10
CA ARG A 393 6.48 -0.95 -21.46
C ARG A 393 5.27 -1.87 -21.70
N ASN A 394 5.38 -3.14 -21.34
CA ASN A 394 4.31 -4.12 -21.55
C ASN A 394 3.08 -3.79 -20.67
N ILE A 395 3.27 -3.42 -19.40
CA ILE A 395 2.22 -2.93 -18.49
C ILE A 395 1.57 -1.65 -19.02
N ALA A 396 2.36 -0.72 -19.56
CA ALA A 396 1.86 0.52 -20.14
C ALA A 396 0.98 0.27 -21.37
N LYS A 397 1.38 -0.65 -22.27
CA LYS A 397 0.59 -1.06 -23.43
C LYS A 397 -0.70 -1.79 -23.04
N SER A 398 -0.60 -2.82 -22.20
CA SER A 398 -1.73 -3.73 -21.92
C SER A 398 -2.78 -3.13 -20.99
N TYR A 399 -2.39 -2.21 -20.09
CA TYR A 399 -3.29 -1.72 -19.03
C TYR A 399 -3.40 -0.20 -18.96
N LEU A 400 -2.26 0.51 -18.92
CA LEU A 400 -2.31 1.97 -18.68
C LEU A 400 -2.91 2.73 -19.86
N VAL A 401 -2.52 2.40 -21.10
CA VAL A 401 -3.04 3.04 -22.31
C VAL A 401 -4.55 2.79 -22.48
N PRO A 402 -5.08 1.55 -22.43
CA PRO A 402 -6.53 1.31 -22.47
C PRO A 402 -7.33 2.06 -21.40
N GLN A 403 -6.87 2.06 -20.14
CA GLN A 403 -7.53 2.79 -19.05
C GLN A 403 -7.52 4.31 -19.25
N ILE A 404 -6.47 4.87 -19.87
CA ILE A 404 -6.35 6.29 -20.16
C ILE A 404 -7.18 6.69 -21.39
N LEU A 405 -7.29 5.82 -22.40
CA LEU A 405 -8.19 6.01 -23.55
C LEU A 405 -9.66 6.10 -23.07
N GLU A 406 -10.09 5.14 -22.24
CA GLU A 406 -11.43 5.14 -21.61
C GLU A 406 -11.68 6.42 -20.79
N GLN A 407 -10.73 6.84 -19.97
CA GLN A 407 -10.85 8.05 -19.12
C GLN A 407 -10.79 9.37 -19.90
N THR A 408 -10.23 9.39 -21.12
CA THR A 408 -10.11 10.60 -21.95
C THR A 408 -11.14 10.67 -23.08
N GLY A 409 -11.90 9.59 -23.34
CA GLY A 409 -12.85 9.51 -24.45
C GLY A 409 -12.19 9.44 -25.83
N VAL A 410 -10.88 9.15 -25.88
CA VAL A 410 -10.10 9.07 -27.12
C VAL A 410 -10.15 7.65 -27.67
N THR A 411 -10.43 7.49 -28.96
CA THR A 411 -10.34 6.18 -29.62
C THR A 411 -8.90 5.83 -29.97
N GLN A 412 -8.55 4.54 -29.91
CA GLN A 412 -7.18 4.04 -30.08
C GLN A 412 -6.55 4.41 -31.44
N ASP A 413 -7.38 4.57 -32.48
CA ASP A 413 -6.94 4.94 -33.83
C ASP A 413 -6.50 6.41 -33.93
N LYS A 414 -7.03 7.29 -33.06
CA LYS A 414 -6.76 8.73 -33.10
C LYS A 414 -5.48 9.16 -32.41
N VAL A 415 -4.95 8.37 -31.47
CA VAL A 415 -3.70 8.72 -30.76
C VAL A 415 -2.78 7.51 -30.63
N LYS A 416 -1.62 7.57 -31.28
CA LYS A 416 -0.65 6.48 -31.34
C LYS A 416 0.68 6.87 -30.70
N LEU A 417 0.93 6.39 -29.48
CA LEU A 417 2.25 6.49 -28.83
C LEU A 417 3.16 5.36 -29.33
N THR A 418 4.32 5.70 -29.90
CA THR A 418 5.27 4.71 -30.45
C THR A 418 6.10 4.02 -29.36
N ASP A 419 6.59 2.81 -29.66
CA ASP A 419 7.45 2.02 -28.76
C ASP A 419 8.77 2.74 -28.41
N THR A 420 9.36 3.45 -29.37
CA THR A 420 10.58 4.23 -29.16
C THR A 420 10.32 5.42 -28.23
N ALA A 421 9.23 6.16 -28.45
CA ALA A 421 8.78 7.21 -27.54
C ALA A 421 8.47 6.70 -26.14
N MET A 422 7.80 5.54 -26.02
CA MET A 422 7.48 4.93 -24.72
C MET A 422 8.75 4.47 -23.98
N ASN A 423 9.72 3.87 -24.67
CA ASN A 423 11.02 3.52 -24.10
C ASN A 423 11.81 4.77 -23.65
N LEU A 424 11.79 5.85 -24.44
CA LEU A 424 12.41 7.14 -24.09
C LEU A 424 11.72 7.78 -22.88
N LEU A 425 10.40 7.76 -22.82
CA LEU A 425 9.60 8.26 -21.70
C LEU A 425 9.96 7.52 -20.40
N ILE A 426 10.02 6.18 -20.44
CA ILE A 426 10.41 5.36 -19.29
C ILE A 426 11.83 5.71 -18.80
N LYS A 427 12.79 5.87 -19.72
CA LYS A 427 14.19 6.18 -19.38
C LYS A 427 14.38 7.61 -18.85
N SER A 428 13.87 8.61 -19.56
CA SER A 428 14.22 10.03 -19.34
C SER A 428 13.23 10.82 -18.49
N TYR A 429 12.10 10.22 -18.09
CA TYR A 429 11.08 10.89 -17.27
C TYR A 429 10.62 10.05 -16.05
N CYS A 430 10.94 8.75 -15.94
CA CYS A 430 10.34 7.85 -14.95
C CYS A 430 11.34 7.07 -14.06
N ARG A 431 12.17 7.78 -13.28
CA ARG A 431 12.95 7.18 -12.16
C ARG A 431 12.03 6.84 -10.97
N GLU A 432 11.47 5.64 -10.99
CA GLU A 432 10.67 5.01 -9.91
C GLU A 432 10.74 3.48 -10.04
N SER A 433 10.40 2.70 -8.99
CA SER A 433 10.23 1.24 -9.09
C SER A 433 8.89 0.81 -9.70
N GLY A 434 7.82 1.57 -9.44
CA GLY A 434 6.47 1.31 -9.96
C GLY A 434 6.19 1.91 -11.34
N VAL A 435 4.91 2.11 -11.66
CA VAL A 435 4.44 2.79 -12.90
C VAL A 435 3.58 4.02 -12.63
N ARG A 436 3.66 4.63 -11.43
CA ARG A 436 2.76 5.71 -11.00
C ARG A 436 3.05 7.04 -11.70
N ASN A 437 4.32 7.38 -11.91
CA ASN A 437 4.69 8.53 -12.72
C ASN A 437 4.58 8.22 -14.21
N LEU A 438 4.90 6.99 -14.64
CA LEU A 438 4.65 6.51 -16.00
C LEU A 438 3.19 6.73 -16.43
N GLN A 439 2.22 6.35 -15.59
CA GLN A 439 0.80 6.59 -15.81
C GLN A 439 0.48 8.10 -15.99
N LYS A 440 0.98 8.98 -15.10
CA LYS A 440 0.77 10.44 -15.21
C LYS A 440 1.35 11.04 -16.49
N HIS A 441 2.52 10.55 -16.93
CA HIS A 441 3.17 11.04 -18.15
C HIS A 441 2.39 10.60 -19.39
N ILE A 442 1.88 9.37 -19.42
CA ILE A 442 0.96 8.90 -20.46
C ILE A 442 -0.34 9.71 -20.45
N GLU A 443 -0.98 9.89 -19.30
CA GLU A 443 -2.20 10.72 -19.13
C GLU A 443 -1.99 12.16 -19.64
N LYS A 444 -0.83 12.77 -19.34
CA LYS A 444 -0.43 14.09 -19.85
C LYS A 444 -0.31 14.13 -21.37
N ILE A 445 0.20 13.06 -22.00
CA ILE A 445 0.26 12.93 -23.47
C ILE A 445 -1.15 12.83 -24.05
N TYR A 446 -1.96 11.85 -23.62
CA TYR A 446 -3.29 11.64 -24.19
C TYR A 446 -4.23 12.84 -23.97
N ARG A 447 -4.17 13.53 -22.82
CA ARG A 447 -4.91 14.79 -22.61
C ARG A 447 -4.47 15.91 -23.57
N LYS A 448 -3.18 16.03 -23.88
CA LYS A 448 -2.68 17.02 -24.85
C LYS A 448 -3.02 16.63 -26.29
N ALA A 449 -2.98 15.35 -26.63
CA ALA A 449 -3.41 14.85 -27.93
C ALA A 449 -4.91 15.09 -28.12
N ALA A 450 -5.75 14.77 -27.13
CA ALA A 450 -7.18 15.09 -27.12
C ALA A 450 -7.44 16.59 -27.32
N TYR A 451 -6.67 17.47 -26.66
CA TYR A 451 -6.74 18.91 -26.91
C TYR A 451 -6.43 19.25 -28.37
N LYS A 452 -5.31 18.77 -28.94
CA LYS A 452 -4.96 19.02 -30.36
C LYS A 452 -6.02 18.51 -31.35
N LEU A 453 -6.55 17.30 -31.16
CA LEU A 453 -7.61 16.73 -32.00
C LEU A 453 -8.86 17.65 -32.05
N VAL A 454 -9.16 18.36 -30.95
CA VAL A 454 -10.32 19.26 -30.84
C VAL A 454 -10.01 20.70 -31.25
N SER A 455 -8.81 21.23 -30.96
CA SER A 455 -8.45 22.63 -31.20
C SER A 455 -7.78 22.88 -32.55
N GLU A 456 -7.01 21.92 -33.07
CA GLU A 456 -6.30 22.00 -34.34
C GLU A 456 -7.05 21.27 -35.47
N GLY A 457 -8.14 20.54 -35.15
CA GLY A 457 -8.99 19.83 -36.12
C GLY A 457 -8.33 18.61 -36.77
N VAL A 458 -7.23 18.12 -36.20
CA VAL A 458 -6.43 17.00 -36.74
C VAL A 458 -7.14 15.67 -36.50
N ASP A 459 -7.17 14.78 -37.50
CA ASP A 459 -7.81 13.46 -37.37
C ASP A 459 -7.06 12.49 -36.45
N THR A 460 -5.72 12.46 -36.54
CA THR A 460 -4.84 11.53 -35.82
C THR A 460 -3.56 12.19 -35.32
N VAL A 461 -3.17 11.91 -34.07
CA VAL A 461 -1.90 12.38 -33.46
C VAL A 461 -0.97 11.19 -33.19
N THR A 462 0.17 11.13 -33.87
CA THR A 462 1.24 10.17 -33.56
C THR A 462 2.30 10.81 -32.67
N VAL A 463 2.73 10.10 -31.63
CA VAL A 463 3.74 10.57 -30.66
C VAL A 463 5.00 9.71 -30.80
N ASP A 464 6.06 10.34 -31.32
CA ASP A 464 7.37 9.79 -31.62
C ASP A 464 8.42 10.28 -30.61
N THR A 465 9.70 9.99 -30.84
CA THR A 465 10.80 10.41 -29.96
C THR A 465 11.07 11.91 -29.99
N ASP A 466 10.68 12.57 -31.07
CA ASP A 466 11.17 13.89 -31.44
C ASP A 466 10.15 14.93 -30.98
N ASN A 467 8.86 14.65 -31.22
CA ASN A 467 7.73 15.43 -30.74
C ASN A 467 7.36 15.17 -29.26
N LEU A 468 7.92 14.12 -28.61
CA LEU A 468 7.64 13.77 -27.21
C LEU A 468 7.80 14.96 -26.24
N GLN A 469 8.76 15.84 -26.52
CA GLN A 469 9.06 17.01 -25.68
C GLN A 469 7.92 18.05 -25.71
N ASP A 470 7.17 18.18 -26.80
CA ASP A 470 6.03 19.09 -26.90
C ASP A 470 4.88 18.62 -26.00
N PHE A 471 4.71 17.31 -25.84
CA PHE A 471 3.71 16.74 -24.94
C PHE A 471 4.20 16.79 -23.49
N VAL A 472 5.33 16.17 -23.18
CA VAL A 472 5.77 15.93 -21.80
C VAL A 472 6.55 17.11 -21.20
N GLY A 473 7.26 17.88 -22.01
CA GLY A 473 8.28 18.85 -21.61
C GLY A 473 9.70 18.31 -21.83
N LYS A 474 10.72 19.11 -21.52
CA LYS A 474 12.13 18.68 -21.59
C LYS A 474 12.40 17.44 -20.72
N PRO A 475 13.35 16.56 -21.10
CA PRO A 475 13.79 15.43 -20.28
C PRO A 475 14.13 15.82 -18.84
N VAL A 476 13.64 15.04 -17.87
CA VAL A 476 13.91 15.24 -16.45
C VAL A 476 15.21 14.54 -16.03
N PHE A 477 15.51 13.42 -16.67
CA PHE A 477 16.69 12.60 -16.43
C PHE A 477 17.45 12.41 -17.74
N THR A 478 18.70 12.92 -17.79
CA THR A 478 19.54 12.88 -18.99
C THR A 478 20.30 11.57 -19.10
N GLN A 479 21.08 11.18 -18.07
CA GLN A 479 21.81 9.91 -18.01
C GLN A 479 21.90 9.36 -16.56
N ASP A 480 22.00 8.02 -16.43
CA ASP A 480 22.31 7.31 -15.18
C ASP A 480 23.83 7.10 -14.98
N ARG A 481 24.64 7.30 -16.04
CA ARG A 481 26.09 7.11 -16.03
C ARG A 481 26.78 8.48 -15.96
N MET A 482 27.47 8.77 -14.85
CA MET A 482 28.16 10.07 -14.64
C MET A 482 29.47 10.16 -15.44
N TYR A 483 30.18 9.04 -15.60
CA TYR A 483 31.45 8.94 -16.29
C TYR A 483 31.35 7.97 -17.47
N GLN A 484 31.57 8.42 -18.70
CA GLN A 484 31.64 7.55 -19.88
C GLN A 484 32.84 6.60 -19.80
N GLU A 485 33.97 7.09 -19.29
CA GLU A 485 35.12 6.32 -18.85
C GLU A 485 35.54 6.81 -17.46
N THR A 486 35.82 5.90 -16.54
CA THR A 486 36.24 6.26 -15.17
C THR A 486 37.75 6.47 -15.10
N PRO A 487 38.25 7.65 -14.67
CA PRO A 487 39.68 7.92 -14.48
C PRO A 487 40.25 7.19 -13.24
N PRO A 488 41.58 7.20 -13.02
CA PRO A 488 42.18 6.77 -11.76
C PRO A 488 41.51 7.41 -10.55
N GLY A 489 41.29 6.62 -9.50
CA GLY A 489 40.59 7.05 -8.28
C GLY A 489 39.06 7.05 -8.37
N VAL A 490 38.45 6.76 -9.53
CA VAL A 490 36.98 6.72 -9.69
C VAL A 490 36.50 5.30 -9.99
N VAL A 491 35.57 4.77 -9.18
CA VAL A 491 35.03 3.41 -9.32
C VAL A 491 33.51 3.40 -9.13
N ALA A 492 32.79 2.65 -9.97
CA ALA A 492 31.34 2.49 -9.86
C ALA A 492 30.96 1.43 -8.80
N GLY A 493 30.08 1.82 -7.88
CA GLY A 493 29.49 0.96 -6.85
C GLY A 493 27.98 0.81 -7.02
N LEU A 494 27.43 -0.33 -6.59
CA LEU A 494 25.98 -0.59 -6.64
C LEU A 494 25.33 -0.26 -5.30
N ALA A 495 24.40 0.70 -5.30
CA ALA A 495 23.65 1.13 -4.13
C ALA A 495 22.21 0.59 -4.13
N TRP A 496 21.69 0.38 -2.93
CA TRP A 496 20.25 0.24 -2.69
C TRP A 496 19.72 1.54 -2.07
N THR A 497 18.54 1.98 -2.51
CA THR A 497 17.84 3.17 -1.98
C THR A 497 16.35 2.87 -1.84
N PRO A 498 15.59 3.64 -1.04
CA PRO A 498 14.14 3.44 -0.92
C PRO A 498 13.34 3.61 -2.23
N THR A 499 13.91 4.25 -3.26
CA THR A 499 13.30 4.40 -4.59
C THR A 499 13.76 3.34 -5.60
N GLY A 500 14.58 2.36 -5.16
CA GLY A 500 15.15 1.28 -5.96
C GLY A 500 16.68 1.29 -5.98
N GLY A 501 17.30 0.52 -6.88
CA GLY A 501 18.77 0.50 -7.01
C GLY A 501 19.33 1.68 -7.81
N ALA A 502 20.52 2.13 -7.42
CA ALA A 502 21.26 3.23 -8.04
C ALA A 502 22.73 2.84 -8.29
N ILE A 503 23.37 3.53 -9.23
CA ILE A 503 24.83 3.53 -9.38
C ILE A 503 25.37 4.73 -8.62
N MET A 504 26.40 4.52 -7.81
CA MET A 504 27.19 5.59 -7.22
C MET A 504 28.60 5.51 -7.76
N TYR A 505 29.26 6.66 -7.89
CA TYR A 505 30.69 6.72 -8.13
C TYR A 505 31.38 7.03 -6.81
N VAL A 506 32.35 6.22 -6.43
CA VAL A 506 33.26 6.55 -5.34
C VAL A 506 34.47 7.23 -5.99
N GLU A 507 34.72 8.46 -5.60
CA GLU A 507 35.80 9.30 -6.13
C GLU A 507 36.84 9.49 -5.03
N THR A 508 38.11 9.23 -5.33
CA THR A 508 39.23 9.51 -4.44
C THR A 508 40.22 10.43 -5.13
N ALA A 509 40.73 11.42 -4.40
CA ALA A 509 41.68 12.40 -4.91
C ALA A 509 42.74 12.76 -3.85
N LEU A 510 43.92 13.20 -4.29
CA LEU A 510 44.96 13.70 -3.39
C LEU A 510 44.68 15.18 -3.05
N LYS A 511 44.65 15.55 -1.77
CA LYS A 511 44.42 16.94 -1.32
C LYS A 511 45.63 17.87 -1.53
N LYS A 512 46.79 17.28 -1.76
CA LYS A 512 48.07 17.91 -2.08
C LYS A 512 48.79 17.00 -3.07
N PRO A 513 49.70 17.50 -3.93
CA PRO A 513 50.63 16.64 -4.65
C PRO A 513 51.35 15.69 -3.69
N TYR A 514 51.55 14.44 -4.10
CA TYR A 514 52.34 13.48 -3.33
C TYR A 514 53.82 13.84 -3.46
N ASP A 515 54.47 14.17 -2.34
CA ASP A 515 55.92 14.33 -2.26
C ASP A 515 56.54 13.01 -1.80
N ALA A 516 57.33 12.39 -2.66
CA ALA A 516 58.04 11.14 -2.35
C ALA A 516 59.14 11.34 -1.28
N ASN A 517 59.54 12.59 -0.99
CA ASN A 517 60.47 12.95 0.08
C ASN A 517 59.76 13.40 1.36
N ALA A 518 58.42 13.31 1.43
CA ALA A 518 57.66 13.63 2.64
C ALA A 518 58.17 12.81 3.83
N SER A 519 58.32 13.48 4.98
CA SER A 519 58.92 12.83 6.15
C SER A 519 58.02 11.71 6.68
N SER A 520 58.61 10.64 7.23
CA SER A 520 57.88 9.52 7.83
C SER A 520 57.02 9.88 9.05
N LYS A 521 56.97 11.17 9.45
CA LYS A 521 56.07 11.73 10.45
C LYS A 521 54.71 12.13 9.87
N ASP A 522 54.60 12.37 8.57
CA ASP A 522 53.34 12.69 7.91
C ASP A 522 52.52 11.40 7.73
N GLN A 523 51.53 11.21 8.60
CA GLN A 523 50.55 10.14 8.48
C GLN A 523 49.47 10.52 7.47
N GLY A 524 49.30 9.71 6.43
CA GLY A 524 48.31 9.95 5.39
C GLY A 524 46.88 9.94 5.93
N THR A 525 46.23 11.09 5.87
CA THR A 525 44.86 11.33 6.37
C THR A 525 43.80 10.89 5.36
N LEU A 526 42.58 10.66 5.84
CA LEU A 526 41.39 10.47 5.02
C LEU A 526 40.32 11.49 5.42
N GLU A 527 39.94 12.34 4.47
CA GLU A 527 38.75 13.19 4.59
C GLU A 527 37.60 12.63 3.75
N MET A 528 36.35 12.85 4.19
CA MET A 528 35.17 12.21 3.62
C MET A 528 34.04 13.22 3.40
N THR A 529 33.47 13.25 2.19
CA THR A 529 32.33 14.11 1.84
C THR A 529 31.29 13.35 0.99
N GLY A 530 30.10 13.93 0.81
CA GLY A 530 29.00 13.31 0.07
C GLY A 530 27.76 12.92 0.91
N ASN A 531 27.59 13.51 2.09
CA ASN A 531 26.50 13.23 3.03
C ASN A 531 26.43 11.75 3.47
N LEU A 532 27.57 11.24 3.91
CA LEU A 532 27.71 9.88 4.42
C LEU A 532 27.14 9.79 5.83
N GLY A 533 26.34 8.75 6.11
CA GLY A 533 25.90 8.38 7.44
C GLY A 533 27.04 7.76 8.27
N ASN A 534 26.74 7.14 9.40
CA ASN A 534 27.80 6.72 10.32
C ASN A 534 28.43 5.37 9.93
N VAL A 535 27.59 4.40 9.53
CA VAL A 535 28.05 3.08 9.06
C VAL A 535 28.86 3.22 7.77
N MET A 536 28.50 4.16 6.90
CA MET A 536 29.28 4.47 5.69
C MET A 536 30.64 5.13 5.98
N LYS A 537 30.76 5.96 7.02
CA LYS A 537 32.06 6.48 7.49
C LYS A 537 32.94 5.37 8.07
N GLU A 538 32.35 4.50 8.89
CA GLU A 538 33.04 3.34 9.47
C GLU A 538 33.54 2.39 8.37
N SER A 539 32.69 2.08 7.38
CA SER A 539 33.05 1.30 6.18
C SER A 539 34.20 1.94 5.39
N ALA A 540 34.21 3.26 5.20
CA ALA A 540 35.30 3.96 4.55
C ALA A 540 36.62 3.90 5.35
N ILE A 541 36.57 4.05 6.67
CA ILE A 541 37.73 3.92 7.57
C ILE A 541 38.27 2.48 7.55
N MET A 542 37.40 1.47 7.61
CA MET A 542 37.78 0.06 7.48
C MET A 542 38.45 -0.23 6.13
N SER A 543 37.85 0.26 5.04
CA SER A 543 38.37 0.10 3.68
C SER A 543 39.75 0.74 3.51
N TYR A 544 39.99 1.92 4.08
CA TYR A 544 41.29 2.59 4.08
C TYR A 544 42.32 1.88 4.97
N THR A 545 41.89 1.39 6.14
CA THR A 545 42.72 0.61 7.07
C THR A 545 43.15 -0.73 6.47
N PHE A 546 42.32 -1.33 5.62
CA PHE A 546 42.65 -2.52 4.82
C PHE A 546 43.53 -2.18 3.60
N ALA A 547 43.22 -1.10 2.86
CA ALA A 547 43.92 -0.74 1.63
C ALA A 547 45.40 -0.39 1.86
N LYS A 548 45.75 0.27 2.99
CA LYS A 548 47.15 0.59 3.35
C LYS A 548 48.05 -0.66 3.37
N PRO A 549 47.84 -1.68 4.23
CA PRO A 549 48.67 -2.88 4.27
C PRO A 549 48.48 -3.78 3.03
N TYR A 550 47.34 -3.71 2.33
CA TYR A 550 47.16 -4.42 1.06
C TYR A 550 48.13 -3.91 -0.01
N LEU A 551 48.17 -2.58 -0.22
CA LEU A 551 49.11 -1.92 -1.13
C LEU A 551 50.55 -2.24 -0.73
N SER A 552 50.92 -2.05 0.54
CA SER A 552 52.29 -2.30 1.03
C SER A 552 52.80 -3.73 0.87
N ARG A 553 51.91 -4.72 0.76
CA ARG A 553 52.27 -6.14 0.55
C ARG A 553 52.47 -6.48 -0.93
N ARG A 554 51.67 -5.90 -1.82
CA ARG A 554 51.66 -6.22 -3.26
C ARG A 554 52.54 -5.28 -4.08
N PHE A 555 52.74 -4.05 -3.61
CA PHE A 555 53.58 -3.01 -4.23
C PHE A 555 54.41 -2.31 -3.15
N PRO A 556 55.50 -2.94 -2.64
CA PRO A 556 56.22 -2.46 -1.45
C PRO A 556 56.75 -1.02 -1.56
N ASP A 557 57.17 -0.60 -2.75
CA ASP A 557 57.70 0.74 -3.02
C ASP A 557 56.61 1.84 -3.08
N ASN A 558 55.33 1.46 -3.04
CA ASN A 558 54.21 2.40 -3.17
C ASN A 558 53.68 2.85 -1.79
N HIS A 559 54.24 3.95 -1.30
CA HIS A 559 53.88 4.54 -0.01
C HIS A 559 52.77 5.62 -0.10
N VAL A 560 52.06 5.76 -1.23
CA VAL A 560 51.06 6.84 -1.43
C VAL A 560 49.99 6.82 -0.35
N LEU A 561 49.34 5.67 -0.10
CA LEU A 561 48.32 5.56 0.96
C LEU A 561 48.90 5.63 2.38
N GLN A 562 50.23 5.53 2.58
CA GLN A 562 50.85 5.65 3.90
C GLN A 562 50.97 7.13 4.33
N HIS A 563 51.32 8.02 3.40
CA HIS A 563 51.68 9.42 3.69
C HIS A 563 50.77 10.49 3.07
N ALA A 564 50.07 10.21 1.96
CA ALA A 564 49.27 11.22 1.28
C ALA A 564 47.98 11.55 2.03
N ALA A 565 47.58 12.82 1.97
CA ALA A 565 46.26 13.27 2.42
C ALA A 565 45.22 12.98 1.33
N VAL A 566 44.36 11.98 1.55
CA VAL A 566 43.34 11.53 0.59
C VAL A 566 41.98 12.14 0.91
N HIS A 567 41.28 12.59 -0.12
CA HIS A 567 39.88 13.02 -0.05
C HIS A 567 39.01 11.97 -0.73
N LEU A 568 38.01 11.45 -0.02
CA LEU A 568 36.97 10.57 -0.56
C LEU A 568 35.67 11.36 -0.73
N HIS A 569 35.09 11.28 -1.92
CA HIS A 569 33.79 11.84 -2.25
C HIS A 569 32.84 10.76 -2.77
N VAL A 570 31.55 10.91 -2.45
CA VAL A 570 30.47 10.15 -3.08
C VAL A 570 29.39 11.15 -3.52
N PRO A 571 29.24 11.45 -4.83
CA PRO A 571 28.31 12.44 -5.38
C PRO A 571 26.85 12.25 -4.95
N GLU A 572 25.98 13.22 -5.27
CA GLU A 572 24.59 13.30 -4.80
C GLU A 572 24.46 13.53 -3.27
N GLY A 573 25.02 14.63 -2.76
CA GLY A 573 24.97 14.97 -1.32
C GLY A 573 23.58 15.25 -0.73
N ALA A 574 22.52 15.35 -1.56
CA ALA A 574 21.16 15.58 -1.09
C ALA A 574 20.51 14.33 -0.47
N THR A 575 20.91 13.13 -0.90
CA THR A 575 20.45 11.85 -0.34
C THR A 575 21.46 11.32 0.67
N PRO A 576 21.04 10.98 1.92
CA PRO A 576 21.94 10.38 2.90
C PRO A 576 22.36 8.99 2.44
N LYS A 577 23.66 8.68 2.58
CA LYS A 577 24.24 7.39 2.19
C LYS A 577 24.72 6.67 3.43
N ASP A 578 23.98 5.67 3.90
CA ASP A 578 24.38 4.85 5.05
C ASP A 578 24.23 3.36 4.77
N GLY A 579 25.22 2.58 5.20
CA GLY A 579 25.31 1.14 4.95
C GLY A 579 26.70 0.72 4.44
N PRO A 580 27.21 -0.47 4.83
CA PRO A 580 28.61 -0.85 4.63
C PRO A 580 28.92 -1.46 3.24
N SER A 581 27.91 -1.68 2.40
CA SER A 581 27.99 -2.46 1.15
C SER A 581 28.82 -1.85 0.01
N ALA A 582 29.51 -0.73 0.26
CA ALA A 582 30.41 -0.04 -0.67
C ALA A 582 31.91 -0.24 -0.34
N GLY A 583 32.26 -0.98 0.71
CA GLY A 583 33.65 -1.11 1.17
C GLY A 583 34.62 -1.64 0.09
N SER A 584 34.19 -2.66 -0.67
CA SER A 584 34.89 -3.15 -1.86
C SER A 584 35.15 -2.05 -2.91
N THR A 585 34.14 -1.23 -3.20
CA THR A 585 34.24 -0.07 -4.11
C THR A 585 35.25 0.97 -3.58
N ILE A 586 35.20 1.27 -2.29
CA ILE A 586 36.07 2.26 -1.63
C ILE A 586 37.53 1.80 -1.66
N ALA A 587 37.81 0.55 -1.28
CA ALA A 587 39.15 -0.02 -1.35
C ALA A 587 39.68 -0.01 -2.79
N THR A 588 38.84 -0.29 -3.78
CA THR A 588 39.23 -0.27 -5.21
C THR A 588 39.53 1.14 -5.69
N ALA A 589 38.75 2.15 -5.29
CA ALA A 589 39.03 3.55 -5.63
C ALA A 589 40.33 4.06 -4.96
N LEU A 590 40.58 3.67 -3.71
CA LEU A 590 41.83 4.02 -3.01
C LEU A 590 43.07 3.40 -3.69
N LEU A 591 42.99 2.13 -4.12
CA LEU A 591 44.08 1.48 -4.84
C LEU A 591 44.22 2.00 -6.28
N SER A 592 43.13 2.32 -6.96
CA SER A 592 43.15 2.94 -8.31
C SER A 592 43.90 4.28 -8.30
N LEU A 593 43.66 5.12 -7.29
CA LEU A 593 44.38 6.37 -7.08
C LEU A 593 45.86 6.14 -6.74
N ALA A 594 46.15 5.19 -5.85
CA ALA A 594 47.52 4.91 -5.41
C ALA A 594 48.41 4.33 -6.52
N LEU A 595 47.82 3.56 -7.45
CA LEU A 595 48.52 2.93 -8.58
C LEU A 595 48.58 3.82 -9.83
N ASP A 596 47.91 4.98 -9.82
CA ASP A 596 47.61 5.82 -10.99
C ASP A 596 47.10 5.02 -12.20
N ARG A 597 46.19 4.06 -11.93
CA ARG A 597 45.60 3.18 -12.94
C ARG A 597 44.08 3.17 -12.80
N PRO A 598 43.32 3.42 -13.89
CA PRO A 598 41.86 3.32 -13.83
C PRO A 598 41.45 1.87 -13.58
N ALA A 599 40.41 1.67 -12.79
CA ALA A 599 39.77 0.36 -12.68
C ALA A 599 39.15 -0.04 -14.04
N ARG A 600 39.02 -1.35 -14.28
CA ARG A 600 38.40 -1.93 -15.49
C ARG A 600 37.09 -1.22 -15.86
N GLN A 601 37.05 -0.65 -17.06
CA GLN A 601 35.86 0.02 -17.57
C GLN A 601 34.66 -0.94 -17.67
N ASN A 602 33.45 -0.39 -17.55
CA ASN A 602 32.18 -1.15 -17.61
C ASN A 602 31.99 -2.19 -16.48
N LEU A 603 32.70 -2.00 -15.36
CA LEU A 603 32.60 -2.77 -14.12
C LEU A 603 31.87 -1.97 -13.03
N ALA A 604 31.04 -2.63 -12.22
CA ALA A 604 30.61 -2.12 -10.92
C ALA A 604 30.67 -3.22 -9.85
N MET A 605 30.64 -2.84 -8.57
CA MET A 605 30.76 -3.80 -7.48
C MET A 605 29.94 -3.42 -6.25
N THR A 606 29.63 -4.41 -5.41
CA THR A 606 29.13 -4.22 -4.05
C THR A 606 29.63 -5.36 -3.17
N GLY A 607 29.80 -5.07 -1.88
CA GLY A 607 30.39 -5.98 -0.91
C GLY A 607 30.97 -5.16 0.23
N GLU A 608 30.61 -5.50 1.45
CA GLU A 608 31.31 -5.01 2.64
C GLU A 608 32.69 -5.70 2.72
N VAL A 609 33.72 -4.98 3.16
CA VAL A 609 35.09 -5.50 3.26
C VAL A 609 35.53 -5.55 4.73
N SER A 610 35.98 -6.71 5.18
CA SER A 610 36.56 -6.85 6.53
C SER A 610 37.99 -6.29 6.57
N LEU A 611 38.50 -6.02 7.78
CA LEU A 611 39.92 -5.68 7.99
C LEU A 611 40.89 -6.79 7.54
N THR A 612 40.40 -8.02 7.33
CA THR A 612 41.19 -9.15 6.81
C THR A 612 41.08 -9.33 5.29
N GLY A 613 40.24 -8.55 4.60
CA GLY A 613 40.01 -8.66 3.15
C GLY A 613 38.88 -9.61 2.73
N LYS A 614 38.13 -10.21 3.66
CA LYS A 614 36.92 -10.97 3.30
C LYS A 614 35.84 -10.03 2.76
N ILE A 615 35.11 -10.51 1.75
CA ILE A 615 33.93 -9.84 1.21
C ILE A 615 32.68 -10.45 1.85
N LEU A 616 31.87 -9.61 2.50
CA LEU A 616 30.67 -10.02 3.24
C LEU A 616 29.38 -9.77 2.43
N PRO A 617 28.32 -10.58 2.63
CA PRO A 617 27.05 -10.47 1.91
C PRO A 617 26.36 -9.12 2.10
N VAL A 618 25.57 -8.72 1.09
CA VAL A 618 24.89 -7.42 1.05
C VAL A 618 23.43 -7.56 0.64
N GLY A 619 22.57 -6.68 1.16
CA GLY A 619 21.17 -6.60 0.75
C GLY A 619 20.96 -5.95 -0.63
N GLY A 620 19.76 -6.16 -1.18
CA GLY A 620 19.27 -5.47 -2.39
C GLY A 620 19.87 -5.95 -3.71
N VAL A 621 20.26 -7.23 -3.81
CA VAL A 621 20.92 -7.82 -4.99
C VAL A 621 20.09 -7.62 -6.27
N ARG A 622 18.76 -7.84 -6.20
CA ARG A 622 17.81 -7.58 -7.29
C ARG A 622 17.87 -6.14 -7.79
N GLU A 623 17.70 -5.19 -6.89
CA GLU A 623 17.66 -3.76 -7.19
C GLU A 623 18.99 -3.28 -7.77
N LYS A 624 20.12 -3.77 -7.21
CA LYS A 624 21.48 -3.47 -7.64
C LYS A 624 21.77 -4.03 -9.04
N ALA A 625 21.33 -5.25 -9.35
CA ALA A 625 21.45 -5.83 -10.70
C ALA A 625 20.58 -5.08 -11.73
N ILE A 626 19.37 -4.66 -11.36
CA ILE A 626 18.51 -3.80 -12.19
C ILE A 626 19.18 -2.44 -12.44
N ALA A 627 19.84 -1.85 -11.43
CA ALA A 627 20.57 -0.58 -11.56
C ALA A 627 21.77 -0.69 -12.51
N ALA A 628 22.59 -1.73 -12.36
CA ALA A 628 23.70 -2.03 -13.26
C ALA A 628 23.22 -2.10 -14.72
N LYS A 629 22.18 -2.92 -14.97
CA LYS A 629 21.59 -3.08 -16.30
C LYS A 629 20.99 -1.78 -16.86
N ARG A 630 20.35 -0.96 -16.01
CA ARG A 630 19.76 0.33 -16.39
C ARG A 630 20.82 1.38 -16.78
N ALA A 631 21.98 1.36 -16.11
CA ALA A 631 23.15 2.18 -16.44
C ALA A 631 24.04 1.57 -17.55
N CYS A 632 23.57 0.49 -18.20
CA CYS A 632 24.29 -0.25 -19.24
C CYS A 632 25.64 -0.83 -18.80
N ILE A 633 25.79 -1.13 -17.50
CA ILE A 633 26.98 -1.77 -16.94
C ILE A 633 26.95 -3.25 -17.27
N GLY A 634 27.92 -3.71 -18.04
CA GLY A 634 27.99 -5.09 -18.56
C GLY A 634 28.56 -6.12 -17.58
N CYS A 635 29.25 -5.68 -16.51
CA CYS A 635 29.94 -6.55 -15.57
C CYS A 635 29.72 -6.10 -14.12
N ILE A 636 29.34 -7.02 -13.23
CA ILE A 636 29.25 -6.75 -11.79
C ILE A 636 30.02 -7.78 -10.94
N ILE A 637 30.49 -7.33 -9.78
CA ILE A 637 31.06 -8.16 -8.72
C ILE A 637 30.09 -8.20 -7.53
N LEU A 638 29.79 -9.41 -7.03
CA LEU A 638 28.94 -9.69 -5.88
C LEU A 638 29.66 -10.60 -4.87
N PRO A 639 29.31 -10.57 -3.57
CA PRO A 639 29.77 -11.57 -2.60
C PRO A 639 29.27 -12.97 -2.95
N GLU A 640 30.08 -14.01 -2.76
CA GLU A 640 29.71 -15.42 -3.02
C GLU A 640 28.45 -15.85 -2.24
N GLU A 641 28.30 -15.40 -0.99
CA GLU A 641 27.10 -15.67 -0.18
C GLU A 641 25.80 -15.09 -0.76
N ASN A 642 25.88 -14.14 -1.71
CA ASN A 642 24.74 -13.59 -2.44
C ASN A 642 24.39 -14.37 -3.73
N ARG A 643 25.11 -15.45 -4.08
CA ARG A 643 24.81 -16.28 -5.26
C ARG A 643 23.36 -16.75 -5.28
N LYS A 644 22.88 -17.26 -4.14
CA LYS A 644 21.47 -17.70 -3.93
C LYS A 644 20.45 -16.60 -4.32
N ASP A 645 20.69 -15.36 -3.86
CA ASP A 645 19.80 -14.21 -4.09
C ASP A 645 19.87 -13.70 -5.53
N TYR A 646 20.95 -14.04 -6.26
CA TYR A 646 21.11 -13.75 -7.68
C TYR A 646 20.49 -14.82 -8.58
N ASP A 647 20.62 -16.10 -8.21
CA ASP A 647 20.10 -17.22 -9.01
C ASP A 647 18.57 -17.23 -9.04
N GLU A 648 17.92 -16.81 -7.95
CA GLU A 648 16.47 -16.55 -7.85
C GLU A 648 15.99 -15.40 -8.78
N LEU A 649 16.87 -14.56 -9.33
CA LEU A 649 16.45 -13.47 -10.21
C LEU A 649 15.93 -14.01 -11.56
N PRO A 650 14.85 -13.43 -12.11
CA PRO A 650 14.38 -13.78 -13.45
C PRO A 650 15.45 -13.60 -14.54
N ASP A 651 15.50 -14.51 -15.51
CA ASP A 651 16.52 -14.52 -16.56
C ASP A 651 16.55 -13.24 -17.42
N PHE A 652 15.42 -12.52 -17.52
CA PHE A 652 15.42 -11.22 -18.19
C PHE A 652 16.23 -10.14 -17.46
N ILE A 653 16.49 -10.28 -16.16
CA ILE A 653 17.46 -9.47 -15.43
C ILE A 653 18.88 -9.96 -15.77
N LYS A 654 19.13 -11.27 -15.58
CA LYS A 654 20.45 -11.92 -15.70
C LYS A 654 21.06 -11.83 -17.12
N ARG A 655 20.26 -11.93 -18.18
CA ARG A 655 20.72 -11.83 -19.59
C ARG A 655 21.46 -10.52 -19.86
N GLY A 656 22.68 -10.62 -20.40
CA GLY A 656 23.51 -9.47 -20.77
C GLY A 656 24.27 -8.81 -19.62
N LEU A 657 24.34 -9.46 -18.46
CA LEU A 657 25.08 -9.00 -17.28
C LEU A 657 26.05 -10.10 -16.85
N ALA A 658 27.35 -9.89 -17.04
CA ALA A 658 28.38 -10.79 -16.51
C ALA A 658 28.49 -10.58 -14.99
N VAL A 659 28.54 -11.67 -14.24
CA VAL A 659 28.62 -11.63 -12.77
C VAL A 659 29.79 -12.47 -12.30
N TYR A 660 30.64 -11.85 -11.49
CA TYR A 660 31.70 -12.52 -10.76
C TYR A 660 31.33 -12.54 -9.28
N PHE A 661 31.32 -13.74 -8.71
CA PHE A 661 31.13 -13.94 -7.28
C PHE A 661 32.51 -14.07 -6.62
N VAL A 662 32.67 -13.47 -5.44
CA VAL A 662 33.97 -13.39 -4.75
C VAL A 662 33.84 -13.66 -3.25
N THR A 663 34.90 -14.22 -2.66
CA THR A 663 35.03 -14.45 -1.21
C THR A 663 36.03 -13.51 -0.55
N HIS A 664 37.07 -13.10 -1.29
CA HIS A 664 38.19 -12.30 -0.82
C HIS A 664 38.50 -11.13 -1.77
N TYR A 665 39.06 -10.07 -1.22
CA TYR A 665 39.36 -8.85 -1.96
C TYR A 665 40.43 -9.04 -3.05
N ASP A 666 41.32 -10.03 -2.93
CA ASP A 666 42.28 -10.38 -4.00
C ASP A 666 41.59 -10.73 -5.32
N GLU A 667 40.41 -11.37 -5.25
CA GLU A 667 39.59 -11.67 -6.42
C GLU A 667 39.03 -10.38 -7.03
N VAL A 668 38.55 -9.45 -6.20
CA VAL A 668 38.08 -8.11 -6.60
C VAL A 668 39.20 -7.32 -7.29
N PHE A 669 40.41 -7.32 -6.71
CA PHE A 669 41.56 -6.64 -7.27
C PHE A 669 41.91 -7.21 -8.64
N ASN A 670 42.05 -8.53 -8.77
CA ASN A 670 42.44 -9.17 -10.03
C ASN A 670 41.38 -8.97 -11.14
N LEU A 671 40.09 -8.86 -10.78
CA LEU A 671 39.00 -8.56 -11.73
C LEU A 671 38.93 -7.07 -12.14
N ALA A 672 39.27 -6.16 -11.23
CA ALA A 672 39.31 -4.72 -11.47
C ALA A 672 40.61 -4.26 -12.16
N PHE A 673 41.72 -4.97 -11.95
CA PHE A 673 43.06 -4.62 -12.41
C PHE A 673 43.76 -5.83 -13.07
N PRO A 674 43.25 -6.37 -14.20
CA PRO A 674 43.75 -7.62 -14.79
C PRO A 674 45.18 -7.55 -15.36
N ASN A 675 45.77 -6.35 -15.44
CA ASN A 675 47.09 -6.09 -16.03
C ASN A 675 48.07 -5.48 -14.99
N VAL A 676 47.94 -5.84 -13.70
CA VAL A 676 48.63 -5.18 -12.57
C VAL A 676 49.13 -6.14 -11.48
#